data_AF-A0A948WHI3-F1
#
_entry.id   AF-A0A948WHI3-F1
#
_cell.length_a   1.000
_cell.length_b   1.000
_cell.length_c   1.000
_cell.angle_alpha   90.00
_cell.angle_beta   90.00
_cell.angle_gamma   90.00
#
_symmetry.space_group_name_H-M   'P 1'
#
loop_
_entity.id
_entity.type
_entity.pdbx_description
1 polymer ?
#
loop_
_entity_poly.entity_id
_entity_poly.type
_entity_poly.pdbx_seq_one_letter_code
_entity_poly.pdbx_strand_id
1 'polypeptide(L)'
;VALWALKPGERAVVSTTCDRGIDAALELSAVGVEILVVADQREQTPPDKAAALEAAGIRLVNGAGVIGAEGKKFVKGASIARLEADGSAIPGTEESFQCDLVIVSGGTVPASSLMLQAGARANYNAETNSFLPEDPPPGILAAGAVAAQEELEAAALSGTLAGATAALECEYGDGSAASAARAQLDAVPDAPPSVAPPAYQHGANPKGKAFIDLDEDVTVKDMKYSIAEGYDSIELSKRYTTVTMGPSQGRVSQLPGVRMVADQTGLSMEETGITTARPPWSTMPLGAWAGRPFTPAKRSAIHARQRELGSNVKWAGDWRRAYDYGDVAAEARAVHNDIGIIDVSTLGKILVSGPDAGTFLDRMYTNRLSDLGVGRVRYGVLGNDAGRITDDGTICRVDDDTFLVTTTSTGADAVERWFTWWLAAWEMEVDVTDVTQGLCAVNVAGPKARDLLVKLTDADLTTDAFPYLDGQQIRVAGVPCLVMRIGFVGELGYEIHFPANCGQYLWDTLLEQGADMGIRPFGLEPQRILRLEKAHIIVGQDTDSESNPYESQMGWIVKLDKDENFMGRWALERAEERGMNNMLVGFKMSNGVVPVEGAAIVLDGKPAGRVTSARYSEQLGHAIGLAWVPASLGEEGTEIEIKYDRDVYKATVVHGAFYDPDQERLRA
;
A
#
# COMPACT_ATOMS: atom_id res chain seq x y z
N VAL A 1 34.12 8.56 -31.73
CA VAL A 1 34.21 9.83 -32.49
C VAL A 1 32.96 10.09 -33.32
N ALA A 2 32.37 9.06 -33.96
CA ALA A 2 31.24 9.20 -34.86
C ALA A 2 29.97 9.88 -34.29
N LEU A 3 29.54 9.54 -33.06
CA LEU A 3 28.28 10.07 -32.52
C LEU A 3 28.39 11.51 -31.99
N TRP A 4 29.46 11.81 -31.23
CA TRP A 4 29.62 13.08 -30.52
C TRP A 4 30.68 14.02 -31.14
N ALA A 5 31.38 13.59 -32.19
CA ALA A 5 32.52 14.29 -32.78
C ALA A 5 33.63 14.68 -31.78
N LEU A 6 33.81 13.88 -30.73
CA LEU A 6 34.83 14.10 -29.69
C LEU A 6 36.03 13.18 -29.87
N LYS A 7 37.22 13.75 -29.71
CA LYS A 7 38.51 13.06 -29.62
C LYS A 7 38.79 12.75 -28.13
N PRO A 8 38.78 11.46 -27.70
CA PRO A 8 38.87 11.08 -26.28
C PRO A 8 40.29 11.16 -25.69
N GLY A 9 41.32 11.25 -26.53
CA GLY A 9 42.72 11.34 -26.13
C GLY A 9 43.61 11.54 -27.36
N GLU A 10 44.90 11.80 -27.15
CA GLU A 10 45.86 12.03 -28.23
C GLU A 10 46.59 10.75 -28.63
N ARG A 11 46.87 9.86 -27.67
CA ARG A 11 47.72 8.68 -27.87
C ARG A 11 47.10 7.48 -27.18
N ALA A 12 46.80 6.44 -27.93
CA ALA A 12 46.00 5.32 -27.44
C ALA A 12 46.71 3.96 -27.53
N VAL A 13 46.43 3.12 -26.55
CA VAL A 13 46.67 1.67 -26.59
C VAL A 13 45.32 0.97 -26.63
N VAL A 14 45.16 0.00 -27.53
CA VAL A 14 43.90 -0.74 -27.71
C VAL A 14 44.09 -2.18 -27.24
N SER A 15 43.18 -2.69 -26.42
CA SER A 15 43.07 -4.09 -26.02
C SER A 15 41.72 -4.62 -26.50
N THR A 16 41.70 -5.68 -27.29
CA THR A 16 40.47 -6.19 -27.89
C THR A 16 40.38 -7.71 -27.90
N THR A 17 39.16 -8.24 -27.86
CA THR A 17 38.83 -9.66 -28.10
C THR A 17 38.01 -9.91 -29.36
N CYS A 18 37.67 -8.86 -30.10
CA CYS A 18 36.87 -8.91 -31.31
C CYS A 18 37.18 -7.72 -32.25
N ASP A 19 36.52 -7.68 -33.41
CA ASP A 19 36.78 -6.66 -34.43
C ASP A 19 36.38 -5.24 -34.00
N ARG A 20 35.45 -5.08 -33.04
CA ARG A 20 35.00 -3.76 -32.56
C ARG A 20 36.14 -2.88 -32.05
N GLY A 21 37.11 -3.47 -31.36
CA GLY A 21 38.29 -2.73 -30.88
C GLY A 21 39.22 -2.31 -32.02
N ILE A 22 39.34 -3.15 -33.07
CA ILE A 22 40.11 -2.83 -34.27
C ILE A 22 39.44 -1.68 -35.03
N ASP A 23 38.13 -1.77 -35.23
CA ASP A 23 37.36 -0.74 -35.92
C ASP A 23 37.43 0.59 -35.18
N ALA A 24 37.32 0.57 -33.85
CA ALA A 24 37.55 1.76 -33.02
C ALA A 24 38.95 2.35 -33.20
N ALA A 25 39.99 1.50 -33.30
CA ALA A 25 41.36 1.95 -33.53
C ALA A 25 41.52 2.65 -34.89
N LEU A 26 40.98 2.06 -35.96
CA LEU A 26 41.01 2.61 -37.31
C LEU A 26 40.25 3.93 -37.40
N GLU A 27 39.05 4.01 -36.82
CA GLU A 27 38.26 5.24 -36.77
C GLU A 27 38.96 6.37 -36.02
N LEU A 28 39.60 6.07 -34.89
CA LEU A 28 40.35 7.05 -34.10
C LEU A 28 41.62 7.51 -34.81
N SER A 29 42.33 6.59 -35.47
CA SER A 29 43.49 6.92 -36.30
C SER A 29 43.12 7.88 -37.43
N ALA A 30 41.99 7.63 -38.11
CA ALA A 30 41.50 8.47 -39.20
C ALA A 30 41.21 9.93 -38.79
N VAL A 31 40.97 10.19 -37.50
CA VAL A 31 40.77 11.55 -36.95
C VAL A 31 41.99 12.09 -36.20
N GLY A 32 43.15 11.45 -36.35
CA GLY A 32 44.43 11.93 -35.83
C GLY A 32 44.72 11.57 -34.36
N VAL A 33 44.13 10.50 -33.82
CA VAL A 33 44.64 9.87 -32.60
C VAL A 33 45.80 8.95 -32.95
N GLU A 34 46.93 9.08 -32.27
CA GLU A 34 48.07 8.18 -32.46
C GLU A 34 47.77 6.83 -31.79
N ILE A 35 47.49 5.79 -32.59
CA ILE A 35 47.33 4.43 -32.08
C ILE A 35 48.72 3.79 -31.97
N LEU A 36 49.22 3.65 -30.75
CA LEU A 36 50.57 3.14 -30.49
C LEU A 36 50.67 1.64 -30.74
N VAL A 37 49.62 0.90 -30.38
CA VAL A 37 49.52 -0.54 -30.55
C VAL A 37 48.07 -1.02 -30.40
N VAL A 38 47.71 -2.02 -31.18
CA VAL A 38 46.52 -2.86 -31.00
C VAL A 38 46.98 -4.21 -30.46
N ALA A 39 46.64 -4.49 -29.21
CA ALA A 39 46.81 -5.78 -28.58
C ALA A 39 45.51 -6.59 -28.77
N ASP A 40 45.55 -7.52 -29.72
CA ASP A 40 44.43 -8.43 -29.99
C ASP A 40 44.68 -9.73 -29.22
N GLN A 41 43.73 -10.11 -28.37
CA GLN A 41 43.84 -11.33 -27.55
C GLN A 41 43.65 -12.60 -28.39
N ARG A 42 43.14 -12.49 -29.61
CA ARG A 42 43.06 -13.64 -30.54
C ARG A 42 44.45 -14.05 -30.98
N GLU A 43 44.67 -15.35 -31.15
CA GLU A 43 45.93 -15.88 -31.71
C GLU A 43 46.17 -15.36 -33.12
N GLN A 44 45.10 -15.14 -33.89
CA GLN A 44 45.14 -14.63 -35.25
C GLN A 44 44.01 -13.62 -35.47
N THR A 45 44.39 -12.38 -35.78
CA THR A 45 43.47 -11.35 -36.28
C THR A 45 43.02 -11.71 -37.71
N PRO A 46 41.74 -11.47 -38.09
CA PRO A 46 41.26 -11.66 -39.44
C PRO A 46 42.15 -10.98 -40.49
N PRO A 47 42.47 -11.62 -41.64
CA PRO A 47 43.43 -11.10 -42.61
C PRO A 47 43.10 -9.72 -43.17
N ASP A 48 41.82 -9.44 -43.39
CA ASP A 48 41.31 -8.15 -43.86
C ASP A 48 41.51 -7.04 -42.81
N LYS A 49 41.23 -7.33 -41.54
CA LYS A 49 41.45 -6.41 -40.42
C LYS A 49 42.93 -6.15 -40.17
N ALA A 50 43.77 -7.19 -40.25
CA ALA A 50 45.22 -7.05 -40.14
C ALA A 50 45.80 -6.18 -41.26
N ALA A 51 45.35 -6.38 -42.51
CA ALA A 51 45.76 -5.57 -43.64
C ALA A 51 45.30 -4.10 -43.51
N ALA A 52 44.10 -3.86 -42.97
CA ALA A 52 43.60 -2.51 -42.71
C ALA A 52 44.45 -1.76 -41.66
N LEU A 53 44.85 -2.44 -40.58
CA LEU A 53 45.76 -1.88 -39.57
C LEU A 53 47.14 -1.56 -40.15
N GLU A 54 47.69 -2.46 -40.96
CA GLU A 54 48.98 -2.25 -41.64
C GLU A 54 48.92 -1.04 -42.59
N ALA A 55 47.86 -0.93 -43.40
CA ALA A 55 47.64 0.20 -44.30
C ALA A 55 47.51 1.53 -43.55
N ALA A 56 46.98 1.52 -42.33
CA ALA A 56 46.89 2.67 -41.43
C ALA A 56 48.19 2.95 -40.65
N GLY A 57 49.23 2.12 -40.81
CA GLY A 57 50.50 2.24 -40.08
C GLY A 57 50.40 1.88 -38.60
N ILE A 58 49.38 1.11 -38.20
CA ILE A 58 49.10 0.76 -36.81
C ILE A 58 49.75 -0.58 -36.49
N ARG A 59 50.50 -0.64 -35.39
CA ARG A 59 51.14 -1.88 -34.93
C ARG A 59 50.11 -2.84 -34.32
N LEU A 60 50.10 -4.07 -34.80
CA LEU A 60 49.29 -5.17 -34.28
C LEU A 60 50.15 -6.17 -33.49
N VAL A 61 49.66 -6.63 -32.34
CA VAL A 61 50.25 -7.74 -31.56
C VAL A 61 49.13 -8.73 -31.23
N ASN A 62 49.17 -9.91 -31.87
CA ASN A 62 48.24 -11.02 -31.59
C ASN A 62 48.61 -11.74 -30.28
N GLY A 63 47.61 -12.39 -29.68
CA GLY A 63 47.72 -13.11 -28.41
C GLY A 63 48.11 -12.20 -27.24
N ALA A 64 47.81 -10.91 -27.31
CA ALA A 64 48.26 -9.92 -26.32
C ALA A 64 47.10 -9.10 -25.76
N GLY A 65 47.30 -8.57 -24.55
CA GLY A 65 46.36 -7.66 -23.91
C GLY A 65 47.06 -6.67 -22.97
N VAL A 66 46.30 -5.69 -22.47
CA VAL A 66 46.80 -4.68 -21.53
C VAL A 66 46.91 -5.27 -20.12
N ILE A 67 48.13 -5.40 -19.62
CA ILE A 67 48.43 -5.94 -18.28
C ILE A 67 48.62 -4.85 -17.23
N GLY A 68 48.42 -3.58 -17.59
CA GLY A 68 48.48 -2.48 -16.64
C GLY A 68 48.25 -1.12 -17.27
N ALA A 69 47.67 -0.21 -16.48
CA ALA A 69 47.59 1.21 -16.79
C ALA A 69 48.27 2.00 -15.68
N GLU A 70 49.01 3.04 -16.06
CA GLU A 70 49.72 3.94 -15.15
C GLU A 70 48.98 5.27 -15.05
N GLY A 71 48.80 5.77 -13.83
CA GLY A 71 48.07 7.00 -13.61
C GLY A 71 47.54 7.16 -12.19
N LYS A 72 46.89 8.29 -11.94
CA LYS A 72 46.10 8.50 -10.71
C LYS A 72 44.69 8.95 -11.04
N LYS A 73 44.57 10.15 -11.62
CA LYS A 73 43.30 10.72 -12.09
C LYS A 73 43.05 10.48 -13.58
N PHE A 74 44.13 10.32 -14.34
CA PHE A 74 44.15 10.12 -15.79
C PHE A 74 45.23 9.10 -16.12
N VAL A 75 45.05 8.40 -17.24
CA VAL A 75 46.06 7.51 -17.82
C VAL A 75 47.26 8.34 -18.27
N LYS A 76 48.47 7.83 -18.00
CA LYS A 76 49.75 8.37 -18.45
C LYS A 76 50.60 7.34 -19.19
N GLY A 77 50.24 6.08 -19.08
CA GLY A 77 50.89 4.98 -19.76
C GLY A 77 50.08 3.71 -19.63
N ALA A 78 50.41 2.73 -20.46
CA ALA A 78 49.86 1.40 -20.41
C ALA A 78 50.92 0.38 -20.81
N SER A 79 50.82 -0.81 -20.25
CA SER A 79 51.69 -1.95 -20.58
C SER A 79 50.88 -3.06 -21.19
N ILE A 80 51.41 -3.68 -22.25
CA ILE A 80 50.86 -4.89 -22.86
C ILE A 80 51.82 -6.06 -22.65
N ALA A 81 51.30 -7.28 -22.74
CA ALA A 81 52.10 -8.48 -22.91
C ALA A 81 51.31 -9.52 -23.69
N ARG A 82 52.01 -10.54 -24.22
CA ARG A 82 51.33 -11.75 -24.65
C ARG A 82 50.78 -12.48 -23.44
N LEU A 83 49.62 -13.11 -23.59
CA LEU A 83 48.89 -13.74 -22.50
C LEU A 83 48.87 -15.26 -22.65
N GLU A 84 48.97 -15.96 -21.52
CA GLU A 84 48.55 -17.35 -21.38
C GLU A 84 47.02 -17.43 -21.33
N ALA A 85 46.46 -18.64 -21.45
CA ALA A 85 45.01 -18.87 -21.42
C ALA A 85 44.34 -18.43 -20.10
N ASP A 86 45.08 -18.44 -18.99
CA ASP A 86 44.62 -17.98 -17.67
C ASP A 86 44.70 -16.45 -17.48
N GLY A 87 45.18 -15.72 -18.49
CA GLY A 87 45.37 -14.27 -18.45
C GLY A 87 46.67 -13.82 -17.78
N SER A 88 47.58 -14.74 -17.46
CA SER A 88 48.93 -14.39 -17.01
C SER A 88 49.80 -13.89 -18.16
N ALA A 89 50.70 -12.95 -17.87
CA ALA A 89 51.64 -12.42 -18.87
C ALA A 89 52.76 -13.42 -19.16
N ILE A 90 53.04 -13.67 -20.44
CA ILE A 90 54.19 -14.48 -20.86
C ILE A 90 55.47 -13.69 -20.58
N PRO A 91 56.39 -14.18 -19.71
CA PRO A 91 57.56 -13.42 -19.31
C PRO A 91 58.46 -13.02 -20.49
N GLY A 92 58.91 -11.77 -20.51
CA GLY A 92 59.79 -11.22 -21.55
C GLY A 92 59.07 -10.68 -22.77
N THR A 93 57.72 -10.66 -22.76
CA THR A 93 56.89 -10.08 -23.82
C THR A 93 56.28 -8.73 -23.45
N GLU A 94 56.63 -8.19 -22.29
CA GLU A 94 56.09 -6.95 -21.75
C GLU A 94 56.62 -5.72 -22.50
N GLU A 95 55.71 -4.83 -22.88
CA GLU A 95 56.03 -3.57 -23.54
C GLU A 95 55.22 -2.42 -22.92
N SER A 96 55.88 -1.30 -22.63
CA SER A 96 55.26 -0.12 -22.01
C SER A 96 55.20 1.06 -22.97
N PHE A 97 54.06 1.75 -22.96
CA PHE A 97 53.74 2.85 -23.85
C PHE A 97 53.31 4.08 -23.05
N GLN A 98 53.82 5.26 -23.42
CA GLN A 98 53.32 6.53 -22.90
C GLN A 98 52.06 6.94 -23.69
N CYS A 99 50.90 6.84 -23.06
CA CYS A 99 49.59 7.09 -23.66
C CYS A 99 48.67 7.84 -22.67
N ASP A 100 47.65 8.51 -23.19
CA ASP A 100 46.63 9.17 -22.37
C ASP A 100 45.26 8.48 -22.46
N LEU A 101 45.15 7.43 -23.29
CA LEU A 101 43.94 6.66 -23.52
C LEU A 101 44.22 5.16 -23.60
N VAL A 102 43.42 4.37 -22.89
CA VAL A 102 43.34 2.91 -23.08
C VAL A 102 41.93 2.57 -23.53
N ILE A 103 41.83 1.82 -24.61
CA ILE A 103 40.55 1.36 -25.18
C ILE A 103 40.44 -0.13 -24.93
N VAL A 104 39.35 -0.56 -24.31
CA VAL A 104 39.10 -1.96 -23.97
C VAL A 104 37.82 -2.42 -24.66
N SER A 105 37.93 -3.44 -25.49
CA SER A 105 36.81 -4.18 -26.06
C SER A 105 36.87 -5.63 -25.58
N GLY A 106 36.20 -5.92 -24.47
CA GLY A 106 36.24 -7.22 -23.77
C GLY A 106 35.08 -8.16 -24.06
N GLY A 107 34.32 -7.92 -25.12
CA GLY A 107 33.09 -8.62 -25.48
C GLY A 107 31.82 -7.78 -25.31
N THR A 108 30.69 -8.32 -25.75
CA THR A 108 29.37 -7.68 -25.70
C THR A 108 28.50 -8.31 -24.61
N VAL A 109 27.75 -7.49 -23.87
CA VAL A 109 26.69 -7.95 -22.97
C VAL A 109 25.35 -7.53 -23.59
N PRO A 110 24.53 -8.49 -24.08
CA PRO A 110 23.18 -8.24 -24.54
C PRO A 110 22.34 -7.48 -23.51
N ALA A 111 21.59 -6.47 -23.93
CA ALA A 111 20.66 -5.74 -23.07
C ALA A 111 19.39 -6.56 -22.78
N SER A 112 19.55 -7.75 -22.19
CA SER A 112 18.53 -8.79 -22.07
C SER A 112 17.58 -8.61 -20.89
N SER A 113 17.81 -7.66 -19.97
CA SER A 113 17.07 -7.63 -18.70
C SER A 113 15.57 -7.42 -18.84
N LEU A 114 15.08 -6.72 -19.86
CA LEU A 114 13.63 -6.63 -20.10
C LEU A 114 13.03 -7.98 -20.49
N MET A 115 13.74 -8.77 -21.29
CA MET A 115 13.32 -10.13 -21.64
C MET A 115 13.36 -11.07 -20.44
N LEU A 116 14.40 -10.97 -19.62
CA LEU A 116 14.51 -11.75 -18.38
C LEU A 116 13.42 -11.37 -17.37
N GLN A 117 13.08 -10.08 -17.26
CA GLN A 117 11.94 -9.62 -16.45
C GLN A 117 10.60 -10.12 -16.98
N ALA A 118 10.47 -10.28 -18.30
CA ALA A 118 9.31 -10.89 -18.93
C ALA A 118 9.24 -12.43 -18.70
N GLY A 119 10.34 -13.08 -18.30
CA GLY A 119 10.37 -14.51 -18.00
C GLY A 119 11.24 -15.35 -18.95
N ALA A 120 11.99 -14.74 -19.86
CA ALA A 120 13.02 -15.43 -20.62
C ALA A 120 14.12 -15.98 -19.70
N ARG A 121 14.77 -17.07 -20.11
CA ARG A 121 15.93 -17.65 -19.42
C ARG A 121 17.22 -17.06 -19.96
N ALA A 122 18.25 -16.99 -19.13
CA ALA A 122 19.57 -16.57 -19.58
C ALA A 122 20.45 -17.80 -19.78
N ASN A 123 20.84 -18.06 -21.03
CA ASN A 123 21.70 -19.20 -21.38
C ASN A 123 23.04 -18.67 -21.93
N TYR A 124 24.14 -19.34 -21.56
CA TYR A 124 25.47 -18.92 -21.98
C TYR A 124 25.76 -19.43 -23.39
N ASN A 125 26.05 -18.53 -24.32
CA ASN A 125 26.46 -18.85 -25.68
C ASN A 125 27.98 -18.70 -25.83
N ALA A 126 28.67 -19.81 -26.10
CA ALA A 126 30.13 -19.87 -26.17
C ALA A 126 30.73 -19.22 -27.43
N GLU A 127 29.96 -19.08 -28.51
CA GLU A 127 30.42 -18.45 -29.77
C GLU A 127 30.50 -16.92 -29.61
N THR A 128 29.49 -16.34 -28.95
CA THR A 128 29.40 -14.90 -28.66
C THR A 128 29.98 -14.51 -27.31
N ASN A 129 30.34 -15.50 -26.47
CA ASN A 129 30.88 -15.31 -25.13
C ASN A 129 29.99 -14.46 -24.21
N SER A 130 28.66 -14.64 -24.32
CA SER A 130 27.65 -13.81 -23.67
C SER A 130 26.44 -14.63 -23.19
N PHE A 131 25.65 -14.07 -22.27
CA PHE A 131 24.37 -14.65 -21.87
C PHE A 131 23.24 -14.11 -22.75
N LEU A 132 22.55 -15.00 -23.46
CA LEU A 132 21.44 -14.68 -24.34
C LEU A 132 20.10 -15.02 -23.69
N PRO A 133 19.05 -14.20 -23.93
CA PRO A 133 17.70 -14.54 -23.52
C PRO A 133 17.12 -15.63 -24.44
N GLU A 134 16.70 -16.73 -23.86
CA GLU A 134 16.05 -17.86 -24.54
C GLU A 134 14.66 -18.12 -23.95
N ASP A 135 13.83 -18.83 -24.72
CA ASP A 135 12.46 -19.20 -24.33
C ASP A 135 11.62 -18.04 -23.75
N PRO A 136 11.51 -16.89 -24.44
CA PRO A 136 10.61 -15.84 -23.98
C PRO A 136 9.15 -16.34 -23.99
N PRO A 137 8.29 -15.82 -23.10
CA PRO A 137 6.86 -16.15 -23.15
C PRO A 137 6.22 -15.69 -24.48
N PRO A 138 5.07 -16.27 -24.87
CA PRO A 138 4.34 -15.84 -26.06
C PRO A 138 4.10 -14.32 -26.10
N GLY A 139 4.24 -13.69 -27.26
CA GLY A 139 4.10 -12.24 -27.44
C GLY A 139 5.35 -11.42 -27.13
N ILE A 140 6.46 -12.05 -26.71
CA ILE A 140 7.75 -11.39 -26.47
C ILE A 140 8.79 -11.89 -27.47
N LEU A 141 9.32 -10.99 -28.29
CA LEU A 141 10.25 -11.31 -29.37
C LEU A 141 11.55 -10.52 -29.24
N ALA A 142 12.68 -11.17 -29.53
CA ALA A 142 14.01 -10.57 -29.54
C ALA A 142 14.43 -10.22 -30.98
N ALA A 143 15.14 -9.12 -31.17
CA ALA A 143 15.74 -8.74 -32.44
C ALA A 143 17.01 -7.90 -32.26
N GLY A 144 17.95 -8.00 -33.19
CA GLY A 144 19.25 -7.33 -33.12
C GLY A 144 20.20 -7.98 -32.11
N ALA A 145 21.10 -7.18 -31.54
CA ALA A 145 22.19 -7.69 -30.68
C ALA A 145 21.70 -8.43 -29.43
N VAL A 146 20.48 -8.15 -28.95
CA VAL A 146 19.90 -8.92 -27.82
C VAL A 146 19.59 -10.38 -28.18
N ALA A 147 19.45 -10.67 -29.49
CA ALA A 147 19.27 -12.00 -30.07
C ALA A 147 20.55 -12.50 -30.76
N ALA A 148 21.73 -12.03 -30.33
CA ALA A 148 23.04 -12.33 -30.92
C ALA A 148 23.24 -11.87 -32.39
N GLN A 149 22.39 -10.97 -32.90
CA GLN A 149 22.54 -10.43 -34.26
C GLN A 149 23.27 -9.08 -34.20
N GLU A 150 24.61 -9.11 -34.15
CA GLU A 150 25.43 -7.89 -34.00
C GLU A 150 25.66 -7.14 -35.31
N GLU A 151 25.75 -7.86 -36.43
CA GLU A 151 25.96 -7.27 -37.76
C GLU A 151 24.71 -6.53 -38.25
N LEU A 152 24.91 -5.38 -38.91
CA LEU A 152 23.81 -4.47 -39.27
C LEU A 152 22.73 -5.15 -40.12
N GLU A 153 23.12 -5.97 -41.10
CA GLU A 153 22.19 -6.68 -41.98
C GLU A 153 21.40 -7.74 -41.21
N ALA A 154 22.07 -8.57 -40.42
CA ALA A 154 21.43 -9.57 -39.55
C ALA A 154 20.49 -8.92 -38.52
N ALA A 155 20.90 -7.80 -37.92
CA ALA A 155 20.09 -7.05 -36.96
C ALA A 155 18.82 -6.50 -37.62
N ALA A 156 18.90 -5.98 -38.84
CA ALA A 156 17.75 -5.47 -39.58
C ALA A 156 16.78 -6.60 -39.99
N LEU A 157 17.31 -7.73 -40.45
CA LEU A 157 16.51 -8.89 -40.85
C LEU A 157 15.83 -9.57 -39.65
N SER A 158 16.53 -9.71 -38.52
CA SER A 158 15.91 -10.18 -37.28
C SER A 158 14.83 -9.24 -36.75
N GLY A 159 14.98 -7.92 -36.92
CA GLY A 159 13.92 -6.94 -36.65
C GLY A 159 12.70 -7.13 -37.56
N THR A 160 12.92 -7.36 -38.84
CA THR A 160 11.84 -7.62 -39.82
C THR A 160 11.09 -8.89 -39.46
N LEU A 161 11.83 -9.96 -39.13
CA LEU A 161 11.28 -11.22 -38.69
C LEU A 161 10.47 -11.08 -37.39
N ALA A 162 11.02 -10.45 -36.34
CA ALA A 162 10.31 -10.25 -35.09
C ALA A 162 9.04 -9.40 -35.30
N GLY A 163 9.10 -8.33 -36.09
CA GLY A 163 7.94 -7.51 -36.41
C GLY A 163 6.86 -8.27 -37.20
N ALA A 164 7.24 -9.07 -38.19
CA ALA A 164 6.31 -9.89 -38.97
C ALA A 164 5.69 -11.02 -38.14
N THR A 165 6.46 -11.64 -37.24
CA THR A 165 5.95 -12.63 -36.29
C THR A 165 4.98 -11.99 -35.30
N ALA A 166 5.30 -10.82 -34.73
CA ALA A 166 4.39 -10.09 -33.85
C ALA A 166 3.06 -9.74 -34.55
N ALA A 167 3.13 -9.29 -35.81
CA ALA A 167 1.94 -9.01 -36.60
C ALA A 167 1.09 -10.27 -36.80
N LEU A 168 1.72 -11.40 -37.14
CA LEU A 168 1.05 -12.69 -37.30
C LEU A 168 0.39 -13.15 -35.99
N GLU A 169 1.08 -13.04 -34.85
CA GLU A 169 0.54 -13.38 -33.53
C GLU A 169 -0.66 -12.50 -33.13
N CYS A 170 -0.72 -11.27 -33.65
CA CYS A 170 -1.86 -10.37 -33.53
C CYS A 170 -2.92 -10.57 -34.65
N GLU A 171 -2.87 -11.70 -35.37
CA GLU A 171 -3.79 -12.06 -36.46
C GLU A 171 -3.73 -11.12 -37.68
N TYR A 172 -2.61 -10.43 -37.89
CA TYR A 172 -2.35 -9.62 -39.08
C TYR A 172 -1.41 -10.33 -40.06
N GLY A 173 -1.91 -10.59 -41.27
CA GLY A 173 -1.16 -11.23 -42.36
C GLY A 173 -1.23 -12.76 -42.34
N ASP A 174 -0.52 -13.40 -43.28
CA ASP A 174 -0.52 -14.85 -43.50
C ASP A 174 0.81 -15.53 -43.12
N GLY A 175 1.73 -14.77 -42.51
CA GLY A 175 3.05 -15.24 -42.11
C GLY A 175 4.10 -15.28 -43.23
N SER A 176 3.73 -14.98 -44.48
CA SER A 176 4.66 -14.99 -45.62
C SER A 176 5.87 -14.06 -45.42
N ALA A 177 5.65 -12.87 -44.85
CA ALA A 177 6.70 -11.92 -44.53
C ALA A 177 7.68 -12.46 -43.46
N ALA A 178 7.16 -13.15 -42.43
CA ALA A 178 8.00 -13.76 -41.40
C ALA A 178 8.84 -14.90 -41.98
N SER A 179 8.25 -15.76 -42.81
CA SER A 179 8.97 -16.83 -43.50
C SER A 179 10.06 -16.29 -44.44
N ALA A 180 9.78 -15.23 -45.19
CA ALA A 180 10.77 -14.60 -46.07
C ALA A 180 11.93 -13.97 -45.28
N ALA A 181 11.63 -13.23 -44.21
CA ALA A 181 12.65 -12.61 -43.37
C ALA A 181 13.52 -13.66 -42.66
N ARG A 182 12.94 -14.79 -42.21
CA ARG A 182 13.69 -15.91 -41.66
C ARG A 182 14.69 -16.46 -42.68
N ALA A 183 14.23 -16.77 -43.90
CA ALA A 183 15.09 -17.32 -44.94
C ALA A 183 16.23 -16.37 -45.34
N GLN A 184 15.99 -15.06 -45.31
CA GLN A 184 17.02 -14.05 -45.55
C GLN A 184 18.02 -13.99 -44.39
N LEU A 185 17.54 -14.02 -43.14
CA LEU A 185 18.41 -14.00 -41.97
C LEU A 185 19.32 -15.23 -41.92
N ASP A 186 18.76 -16.41 -42.19
CA ASP A 186 19.51 -17.69 -42.21
C ASP A 186 20.56 -17.74 -43.33
N ALA A 187 20.50 -16.82 -44.31
CA ALA A 187 21.48 -16.69 -45.39
C ALA A 187 22.61 -15.69 -45.08
N VAL A 188 22.48 -14.90 -44.00
CA VAL A 188 23.56 -14.00 -43.56
C VAL A 188 24.66 -14.84 -42.91
N PRO A 189 25.94 -14.64 -43.28
CA PRO A 189 27.04 -15.34 -42.62
C PRO A 189 27.07 -15.08 -41.12
N ASP A 190 27.52 -16.07 -40.36
CA ASP A 190 27.71 -15.92 -38.92
C ASP A 190 28.67 -14.77 -38.60
N ALA A 191 28.44 -14.16 -37.43
CA ALA A 191 29.28 -13.08 -36.94
C ALA A 191 30.76 -13.50 -36.86
N PRO A 192 31.70 -12.57 -37.07
CA PRO A 192 33.12 -12.87 -37.01
C PRO A 192 33.52 -13.42 -35.62
N PRO A 193 34.53 -14.30 -35.56
CA PRO A 193 34.92 -14.97 -34.34
C PRO A 193 35.40 -13.98 -33.27
N SER A 194 34.89 -14.17 -32.04
CA SER A 194 35.36 -13.52 -30.83
C SER A 194 36.09 -14.53 -29.94
N VAL A 195 37.01 -14.07 -29.09
CA VAL A 195 37.63 -14.90 -28.06
C VAL A 195 37.07 -14.55 -26.69
N ALA A 196 36.85 -15.56 -25.84
CA ALA A 196 36.57 -15.36 -24.43
C ALA A 196 37.79 -14.71 -23.77
N PRO A 197 37.71 -13.49 -23.22
CA PRO A 197 38.77 -12.99 -22.37
C PRO A 197 38.85 -13.83 -21.09
N PRO A 198 40.05 -13.96 -20.49
CA PRO A 198 40.21 -14.56 -19.17
C PRO A 198 39.37 -13.81 -18.12
N ALA A 199 39.10 -14.45 -16.97
CA ALA A 199 38.33 -13.84 -15.89
C ALA A 199 38.90 -12.48 -15.45
N TYR A 200 40.22 -12.36 -15.43
CA TYR A 200 40.94 -11.09 -15.38
C TYR A 200 42.36 -11.24 -15.95
N GLN A 201 42.98 -10.13 -16.36
CA GLN A 201 44.37 -10.11 -16.80
C GLN A 201 45.27 -9.83 -15.60
N HIS A 202 46.29 -10.68 -15.39
CA HIS A 202 47.19 -10.52 -14.26
C HIS A 202 48.05 -9.27 -14.45
N GLY A 203 47.97 -8.35 -13.48
CA GLY A 203 48.68 -7.09 -13.56
C GLY A 203 50.20 -7.28 -13.55
N ALA A 204 50.93 -6.48 -14.34
CA ALA A 204 52.40 -6.43 -14.30
C ALA A 204 52.95 -6.09 -12.90
N ASN A 205 52.16 -5.32 -12.13
CA ASN A 205 52.45 -4.95 -10.76
C ASN A 205 51.59 -5.79 -9.80
N PRO A 206 52.18 -6.63 -8.93
CA PRO A 206 51.44 -7.41 -7.94
C PRO A 206 50.63 -6.58 -6.93
N LYS A 207 50.91 -5.27 -6.82
CA LYS A 207 50.17 -4.32 -5.99
C LYS A 207 49.12 -3.52 -6.77
N GLY A 208 48.96 -3.78 -8.07
CA GLY A 208 47.95 -3.16 -8.92
C GLY A 208 46.53 -3.60 -8.53
N LYS A 209 45.52 -2.86 -8.97
CA LYS A 209 44.11 -3.20 -8.80
C LYS A 209 43.54 -3.75 -10.10
N ALA A 210 42.76 -4.83 -10.01
CA ALA A 210 41.94 -5.34 -11.11
C ALA A 210 40.46 -5.21 -10.69
N PHE A 211 39.77 -4.24 -11.27
CA PHE A 211 38.38 -3.93 -10.94
C PHE A 211 37.42 -4.82 -11.72
N ILE A 212 36.38 -5.28 -11.02
CA ILE A 212 35.23 -6.03 -11.59
C ILE A 212 34.02 -5.11 -11.66
N ASP A 213 33.79 -4.30 -10.62
CA ASP A 213 32.75 -3.26 -10.59
C ASP A 213 33.36 -1.90 -10.31
N LEU A 214 33.17 -0.96 -11.25
CA LEU A 214 33.65 0.41 -11.11
C LEU A 214 32.69 1.29 -10.30
N ASP A 215 31.41 0.94 -10.22
CA ASP A 215 30.42 1.73 -9.47
C ASP A 215 30.61 1.56 -7.96
N GLU A 216 30.99 0.35 -7.55
CA GLU A 216 31.07 -0.10 -6.16
C GLU A 216 32.52 -0.34 -5.71
N ASP A 217 33.51 0.00 -6.54
CA ASP A 217 34.95 -0.18 -6.28
C ASP A 217 35.35 -1.65 -5.99
N VAL A 218 34.60 -2.62 -6.53
CA VAL A 218 34.82 -4.06 -6.29
C VAL A 218 35.95 -4.58 -7.16
N THR A 219 36.91 -5.26 -6.54
CA THR A 219 38.09 -5.85 -7.22
C THR A 219 38.09 -7.37 -7.22
N VAL A 220 38.98 -7.95 -8.04
CA VAL A 220 39.30 -9.40 -8.03
C VAL A 220 39.62 -9.90 -6.62
N LYS A 221 40.32 -9.08 -5.81
CA LYS A 221 40.68 -9.45 -4.44
C LYS A 221 39.44 -9.65 -3.57
N ASP A 222 38.45 -8.77 -3.70
CA ASP A 222 37.22 -8.81 -2.90
C ASP A 222 36.37 -10.02 -3.28
N MET A 223 36.28 -10.34 -4.58
CA MET A 223 35.62 -11.56 -5.06
C MET A 223 36.31 -12.84 -4.56
N LYS A 224 37.66 -12.92 -4.62
CA LYS A 224 38.40 -14.07 -4.08
C LYS A 224 38.15 -14.28 -2.59
N TYR A 225 38.13 -13.21 -1.81
CA TYR A 225 37.83 -13.28 -0.38
C TYR A 225 36.41 -13.73 -0.11
N SER A 226 35.43 -13.20 -0.84
CA SER A 226 34.04 -13.62 -0.72
C SER A 226 33.91 -15.14 -0.95
N ILE A 227 34.49 -15.66 -2.02
CA ILE A 227 34.42 -17.09 -2.36
C ILE A 227 35.18 -17.94 -1.33
N ALA A 228 36.35 -17.49 -0.87
CA ALA A 228 37.14 -18.19 0.15
C ALA A 228 36.43 -18.28 1.52
N GLU A 229 35.54 -17.34 1.83
CA GLU A 229 34.68 -17.37 3.02
C GLU A 229 33.42 -18.23 2.85
N GLY A 230 33.23 -18.85 1.68
CA GLY A 230 32.10 -19.74 1.39
C GLY A 230 30.93 -19.07 0.67
N TYR A 231 31.09 -17.84 0.16
CA TYR A 231 30.08 -17.17 -0.67
C TYR A 231 30.32 -17.47 -2.16
N ASP A 232 30.31 -18.76 -2.50
CA ASP A 232 30.80 -19.37 -3.75
C ASP A 232 29.77 -19.42 -4.90
N SER A 233 28.65 -18.73 -4.79
CA SER A 233 27.72 -18.50 -5.91
C SER A 233 27.64 -17.01 -6.26
N ILE A 234 27.25 -16.68 -7.50
CA ILE A 234 27.17 -15.28 -7.95
C ILE A 234 26.20 -14.45 -7.09
N GLU A 235 25.10 -15.04 -6.62
CA GLU A 235 24.12 -14.36 -5.76
C GLU A 235 24.68 -14.10 -4.35
N LEU A 236 25.47 -15.03 -3.79
CA LEU A 236 26.13 -14.85 -2.50
C LEU A 236 27.26 -13.83 -2.58
N SER A 237 28.13 -13.96 -3.60
CA SER A 237 29.20 -13.00 -3.88
C SER A 237 28.65 -11.59 -4.09
N LYS A 238 27.57 -11.41 -4.86
CA LYS A 238 26.85 -10.14 -5.02
C LYS A 238 26.50 -9.48 -3.69
N ARG A 239 25.92 -10.23 -2.76
CA ARG A 239 25.47 -9.68 -1.46
C ARG A 239 26.63 -9.35 -0.54
N TYR A 240 27.73 -10.08 -0.65
CA TYR A 240 28.92 -9.85 0.15
C TYR A 240 29.75 -8.67 -0.36
N THR A 241 30.01 -8.61 -1.67
CA THR A 241 30.93 -7.65 -2.27
C THR A 241 30.25 -6.40 -2.83
N THR A 242 28.92 -6.39 -2.95
CA THR A 242 28.11 -5.39 -3.66
C THR A 242 28.30 -5.35 -5.19
N VAL A 243 29.00 -6.31 -5.79
CA VAL A 243 29.11 -6.41 -7.26
C VAL A 243 27.72 -6.39 -7.91
N THR A 244 27.54 -5.60 -8.98
CA THR A 244 26.28 -5.36 -9.71
C THR A 244 25.22 -4.52 -8.99
N MET A 245 25.49 -3.99 -7.79
CA MET A 245 24.50 -3.23 -7.01
C MET A 245 24.54 -1.71 -7.20
N GLY A 246 25.56 -1.20 -7.91
CA GLY A 246 25.73 0.21 -8.19
C GLY A 246 24.73 0.79 -9.20
N PRO A 247 24.86 2.09 -9.56
CA PRO A 247 23.91 2.76 -10.46
C PRO A 247 23.77 2.13 -11.85
N SER A 248 24.80 1.44 -12.36
CA SER A 248 24.72 0.70 -13.62
C SER A 248 23.90 -0.59 -13.52
N GLN A 249 23.59 -1.05 -12.31
CA GLN A 249 22.88 -2.31 -12.02
C GLN A 249 23.53 -3.52 -12.71
N GLY A 250 24.86 -3.57 -12.75
CA GLY A 250 25.60 -4.71 -13.27
C GLY A 250 25.81 -4.74 -14.79
N ARG A 251 25.36 -3.72 -15.54
CA ARG A 251 25.51 -3.71 -17.02
C ARG A 251 26.94 -3.88 -17.52
N VAL A 252 27.92 -3.46 -16.72
CA VAL A 252 29.36 -3.60 -17.03
C VAL A 252 30.02 -4.70 -16.19
N SER A 253 29.56 -4.91 -14.95
CA SER A 253 30.23 -5.78 -13.97
C SER A 253 29.67 -7.20 -13.86
N GLN A 254 28.49 -7.47 -14.42
CA GLN A 254 27.85 -8.79 -14.31
C GLN A 254 28.68 -9.89 -14.98
N LEU A 255 29.04 -9.73 -16.26
CA LEU A 255 29.80 -10.75 -16.98
C LEU A 255 31.21 -10.97 -16.37
N PRO A 256 32.00 -9.93 -16.04
CA PRO A 256 33.25 -10.10 -15.30
C PRO A 256 33.06 -10.78 -13.93
N GLY A 257 32.01 -10.42 -13.19
CA GLY A 257 31.69 -11.02 -11.90
C GLY A 257 31.36 -12.52 -12.00
N VAL A 258 30.56 -12.91 -12.99
CA VAL A 258 30.23 -14.32 -13.27
C VAL A 258 31.47 -15.11 -13.68
N ARG A 259 32.30 -14.56 -14.59
CA ARG A 259 33.58 -15.20 -14.98
C ARG A 259 34.49 -15.41 -13.78
N MET A 260 34.55 -14.44 -12.87
CA MET A 260 35.35 -14.54 -11.67
C MET A 260 34.87 -15.64 -10.72
N VAL A 261 33.56 -15.79 -10.54
CA VAL A 261 33.01 -16.90 -9.73
C VAL A 261 33.25 -18.24 -10.41
N ALA A 262 32.99 -18.36 -11.71
CA ALA A 262 33.23 -19.57 -12.49
C ALA A 262 34.70 -20.03 -12.38
N ASP A 263 35.64 -19.11 -12.59
CA ASP A 263 37.08 -19.37 -12.50
C ASP A 263 37.51 -19.85 -11.11
N GLN A 264 37.06 -19.18 -10.04
CA GLN A 264 37.48 -19.54 -8.68
C GLN A 264 36.81 -20.80 -8.13
N THR A 265 35.65 -21.17 -8.66
CA THR A 265 34.88 -22.35 -8.20
C THR A 265 35.07 -23.58 -9.08
N GLY A 266 35.60 -23.39 -10.30
CA GLY A 266 35.70 -24.43 -11.32
C GLY A 266 34.37 -24.78 -12.00
N LEU A 267 33.30 -24.01 -11.74
CA LEU A 267 32.02 -24.14 -12.42
C LEU A 267 32.09 -23.59 -13.84
N SER A 268 31.24 -24.09 -14.72
CA SER A 268 31.03 -23.46 -16.02
C SER A 268 30.30 -22.11 -15.88
N MET A 269 30.35 -21.31 -16.95
CA MET A 269 29.59 -20.05 -17.04
C MET A 269 28.07 -20.31 -16.87
N GLU A 270 27.57 -21.39 -17.48
CA GLU A 270 26.16 -21.75 -17.42
C GLU A 270 25.72 -22.19 -16.01
N GLU A 271 26.52 -23.01 -15.32
CA GLU A 271 26.24 -23.43 -13.93
C GLU A 271 26.31 -22.27 -12.94
N THR A 272 27.21 -21.31 -13.17
CA THR A 272 27.31 -20.10 -12.33
C THR A 272 26.08 -19.22 -12.50
N GLY A 273 25.59 -19.09 -13.75
CA GLY A 273 24.44 -18.27 -14.10
C GLY A 273 24.67 -16.78 -13.90
N ILE A 274 23.63 -15.99 -14.16
CA ILE A 274 23.62 -14.53 -13.93
C ILE A 274 22.74 -14.17 -12.73
N THR A 275 22.91 -12.94 -12.25
CA THR A 275 22.05 -12.39 -11.20
C THR A 275 20.67 -12.03 -11.74
N THR A 276 19.66 -12.12 -10.87
CA THR A 276 18.26 -11.87 -11.27
C THR A 276 18.05 -10.42 -11.74
N ALA A 277 17.48 -10.25 -12.95
CA ALA A 277 17.04 -8.95 -13.46
C ALA A 277 15.72 -8.50 -12.78
N ARG A 278 15.65 -7.24 -12.32
CA ARG A 278 14.47 -6.69 -11.63
C ARG A 278 14.03 -5.34 -12.20
N PRO A 279 12.72 -5.04 -12.22
CA PRO A 279 12.26 -3.68 -12.43
C PRO A 279 12.73 -2.75 -11.30
N PRO A 280 12.93 -1.45 -11.58
CA PRO A 280 12.86 -0.84 -12.90
C PRO A 280 14.15 -1.06 -13.70
N TRP A 281 14.06 -1.16 -15.04
CA TRP A 281 15.24 -1.30 -15.94
C TRP A 281 16.24 -0.14 -15.79
N SER A 282 15.74 1.06 -15.49
CA SER A 282 16.53 2.24 -15.16
C SER A 282 15.89 2.97 -13.99
N THR A 283 16.69 3.72 -13.25
CA THR A 283 16.21 4.54 -12.13
C THR A 283 15.08 5.47 -12.59
N MET A 284 14.01 5.52 -11.81
CA MET A 284 12.84 6.36 -12.04
C MET A 284 12.58 7.25 -10.82
N PRO A 285 12.30 8.56 -10.99
CA PRO A 285 11.97 9.42 -9.87
C PRO A 285 10.72 8.94 -9.13
N LEU A 286 10.75 8.92 -7.79
CA LEU A 286 9.59 8.55 -6.96
C LEU A 286 8.35 9.41 -7.26
N GLY A 287 8.54 10.69 -7.62
CA GLY A 287 7.43 11.57 -8.01
C GLY A 287 6.73 11.16 -9.30
N ALA A 288 7.41 10.46 -10.22
CA ALA A 288 6.78 9.89 -11.41
C ALA A 288 5.93 8.66 -11.02
N TRP A 289 6.39 7.83 -10.08
CA TRP A 289 5.65 6.70 -9.54
C TRP A 289 4.44 7.11 -8.71
N ALA A 290 4.58 8.16 -7.90
CA ALA A 290 3.52 8.65 -7.02
C ALA A 290 2.31 9.20 -7.80
N GLY A 291 2.50 9.60 -9.07
CA GLY A 291 1.45 10.17 -9.90
C GLY A 291 0.86 11.44 -9.29
N ARG A 292 -0.45 11.63 -9.46
CA ARG A 292 -1.19 12.72 -8.82
C ARG A 292 -1.75 12.25 -7.48
N PRO A 293 -1.56 13.00 -6.37
CA PRO A 293 -2.18 12.65 -5.10
C PRO A 293 -3.71 12.76 -5.23
N PHE A 294 -4.41 11.65 -5.02
CA PHE A 294 -5.87 11.62 -4.95
C PHE A 294 -6.28 11.02 -3.61
N THR A 295 -6.63 11.87 -2.65
CA THR A 295 -7.29 11.45 -1.40
C THR A 295 -8.74 11.93 -1.51
N PRO A 296 -9.69 11.06 -1.90
CA PRO A 296 -11.09 11.43 -2.00
C PRO A 296 -11.58 11.96 -0.65
N ALA A 297 -12.28 13.09 -0.65
CA ALA A 297 -12.89 13.66 0.54
C ALA A 297 -14.41 13.59 0.37
N LYS A 298 -15.06 12.63 1.05
CA LYS A 298 -16.52 12.53 1.08
C LYS A 298 -17.09 13.71 1.90
N ARG A 299 -18.14 14.36 1.41
CA ARG A 299 -18.79 15.54 2.02
C ARG A 299 -20.29 15.34 1.98
N SER A 300 -20.99 15.63 3.08
CA SER A 300 -22.46 15.60 3.10
C SER A 300 -23.02 16.76 2.26
N ALA A 301 -24.30 16.67 1.89
CA ALA A 301 -24.98 17.77 1.21
C ALA A 301 -25.10 19.04 2.08
N ILE A 302 -24.90 18.92 3.40
CA ILE A 302 -24.95 20.01 4.38
C ILE A 302 -23.56 20.64 4.58
N HIS A 303 -22.49 20.01 4.06
CA HIS A 303 -21.10 20.39 4.35
C HIS A 303 -20.77 21.86 4.07
N ALA A 304 -21.21 22.40 2.93
CA ALA A 304 -20.95 23.81 2.58
C ALA A 304 -21.58 24.74 3.63
N ARG A 305 -22.81 24.45 4.06
CA ARG A 305 -23.53 25.23 5.05
C ARG A 305 -22.88 25.18 6.43
N GLN A 306 -22.39 24.02 6.85
CA GLN A 306 -21.64 23.89 8.11
C GLN A 306 -20.41 24.79 8.13
N ARG A 307 -19.70 24.90 6.99
CA ARG A 307 -18.53 25.78 6.86
C ARG A 307 -18.89 27.25 6.98
N GLU A 308 -20.02 27.67 6.40
CA GLU A 308 -20.54 29.04 6.54
C GLU A 308 -20.92 29.36 7.99
N LEU A 309 -21.43 28.38 8.73
CA LEU A 309 -21.73 28.49 10.16
C LEU A 309 -20.47 28.44 11.06
N GLY A 310 -19.27 28.43 10.47
CA GLY A 310 -18.02 28.50 11.21
C GLY A 310 -17.52 27.15 11.73
N SER A 311 -17.99 26.02 11.18
CA SER A 311 -17.55 24.70 11.68
C SER A 311 -16.06 24.45 11.48
N ASN A 312 -15.43 23.95 12.54
CA ASN A 312 -14.12 23.33 12.47
C ASN A 312 -14.29 21.92 11.89
N VAL A 313 -13.69 21.63 10.74
CA VAL A 313 -13.88 20.35 10.03
C VAL A 313 -12.66 19.45 10.20
N LYS A 314 -12.89 18.21 10.63
CA LYS A 314 -11.86 17.16 10.72
C LYS A 314 -12.19 15.97 9.81
N TRP A 315 -11.17 15.14 9.59
CA TRP A 315 -11.34 13.83 8.95
C TRP A 315 -11.98 12.84 9.92
N ALA A 316 -12.95 12.08 9.42
CA ALA A 316 -13.54 10.92 10.08
C ALA A 316 -13.64 9.80 9.04
N GLY A 317 -12.61 8.95 8.97
CA GLY A 317 -12.36 8.11 7.79
C GLY A 317 -12.25 8.98 6.54
N ASP A 318 -12.96 8.60 5.48
CA ASP A 318 -13.00 9.34 4.22
C ASP A 318 -13.86 10.62 4.26
N TRP A 319 -14.61 10.84 5.34
CA TRP A 319 -15.54 11.96 5.45
C TRP A 319 -14.92 13.20 6.07
N ARG A 320 -15.39 14.36 5.60
CA ARG A 320 -15.15 15.67 6.21
C ARG A 320 -16.35 16.06 7.07
N ARG A 321 -16.22 15.96 8.39
CA ARG A 321 -17.29 16.20 9.35
C ARG A 321 -17.01 17.43 10.21
N ALA A 322 -18.07 18.16 10.58
CA ALA A 322 -18.02 19.21 11.58
C ALA A 322 -17.62 18.62 12.94
N TYR A 323 -16.45 18.99 13.43
CA TYR A 323 -15.90 18.57 14.72
C TYR A 323 -16.49 19.39 15.86
N ASP A 324 -16.63 20.71 15.65
CA ASP A 324 -17.26 21.67 16.55
C ASP A 324 -17.65 22.94 15.76
N TYR A 325 -18.39 23.84 16.39
CA TYR A 325 -18.74 25.19 15.91
C TYR A 325 -18.15 26.29 16.83
N GLY A 326 -17.01 26.01 17.47
CA GLY A 326 -16.20 26.96 18.22
C GLY A 326 -16.33 26.91 19.75
N ASP A 327 -17.49 26.53 20.31
CA ASP A 327 -17.70 26.43 21.76
C ASP A 327 -18.35 25.09 22.11
N VAL A 328 -17.49 24.08 22.28
CA VAL A 328 -17.88 22.69 22.56
C VAL A 328 -18.78 22.58 23.79
N ALA A 329 -18.49 23.36 24.84
CA ALA A 329 -19.25 23.30 26.08
C ALA A 329 -20.64 23.92 25.90
N ALA A 330 -20.75 25.07 25.22
CA ALA A 330 -22.04 25.65 24.89
C ALA A 330 -22.88 24.76 23.95
N GLU A 331 -22.23 24.07 23.02
CA GLU A 331 -22.87 23.09 22.14
C GLU A 331 -23.47 21.91 22.93
N ALA A 332 -22.71 21.31 23.85
CA ALA A 332 -23.22 20.23 24.70
C ALA A 332 -24.34 20.72 25.64
N ARG A 333 -24.17 21.90 26.27
CA ARG A 333 -25.21 22.49 27.14
C ARG A 333 -26.51 22.79 26.39
N ALA A 334 -26.45 23.18 25.12
CA ALA A 334 -27.64 23.42 24.32
C ALA A 334 -28.47 22.15 24.13
N VAL A 335 -27.83 20.99 23.97
CA VAL A 335 -28.53 19.69 23.88
C VAL A 335 -29.31 19.39 25.16
N HIS A 336 -28.74 19.61 26.34
CA HIS A 336 -29.43 19.32 27.61
C HIS A 336 -30.55 20.31 27.97
N ASN A 337 -30.40 21.58 27.58
CA ASN A 337 -31.27 22.66 28.07
C ASN A 337 -32.28 23.14 27.02
N ASP A 338 -31.95 23.04 25.73
CA ASP A 338 -32.70 23.61 24.62
C ASP A 338 -32.85 22.59 23.48
N ILE A 339 -32.19 22.83 22.34
CA ILE A 339 -32.18 21.97 21.16
C ILE A 339 -30.78 22.00 20.55
N GLY A 340 -30.18 20.83 20.35
CA GLY A 340 -29.02 20.66 19.49
C GLY A 340 -29.40 19.98 18.17
N ILE A 341 -28.72 20.37 17.09
CA ILE A 341 -28.81 19.68 15.79
C ILE A 341 -27.44 19.26 15.28
N ILE A 342 -27.29 18.01 14.85
CA ILE A 342 -26.05 17.45 14.30
C ILE A 342 -26.30 16.73 12.98
N ASP A 343 -25.36 16.86 12.05
CA ASP A 343 -25.34 16.12 10.79
C ASP A 343 -24.74 14.71 11.00
N VAL A 344 -25.61 13.71 10.80
CA VAL A 344 -25.30 12.27 10.87
C VAL A 344 -25.49 11.60 9.50
N SER A 345 -25.48 12.39 8.42
CA SER A 345 -25.56 11.89 7.04
C SER A 345 -24.47 10.87 6.72
N THR A 346 -23.34 10.92 7.43
CA THR A 346 -22.20 10.03 7.19
C THR A 346 -22.37 8.60 7.71
N LEU A 347 -23.36 8.30 8.57
CA LEU A 347 -23.65 6.92 8.98
C LEU A 347 -23.93 6.06 7.75
N GLY A 348 -23.52 4.79 7.75
CA GLY A 348 -23.97 3.89 6.69
C GLY A 348 -25.48 3.68 6.77
N LYS A 349 -26.13 3.54 5.62
CA LYS A 349 -27.58 3.37 5.49
C LYS A 349 -27.80 2.31 4.42
N ILE A 350 -28.16 1.11 4.84
CA ILE A 350 -28.30 -0.05 3.98
C ILE A 350 -29.76 -0.49 4.05
N LEU A 351 -30.43 -0.53 2.90
CA LEU A 351 -31.73 -1.19 2.79
C LEU A 351 -31.49 -2.69 2.63
N VAL A 352 -32.13 -3.47 3.49
CA VAL A 352 -32.16 -4.93 3.43
C VAL A 352 -33.61 -5.32 3.23
N SER A 353 -33.93 -5.83 2.06
CA SER A 353 -35.32 -6.09 1.65
C SER A 353 -35.51 -7.49 1.09
N GLY A 354 -36.68 -8.08 1.30
CA GLY A 354 -37.05 -9.40 0.78
C GLY A 354 -37.68 -10.28 1.86
N PRO A 355 -38.35 -11.37 1.47
CA PRO A 355 -39.09 -12.23 2.40
C PRO A 355 -38.19 -12.85 3.48
N ASP A 356 -36.90 -13.03 3.19
CA ASP A 356 -35.92 -13.59 4.12
C ASP A 356 -35.14 -12.52 4.92
N ALA A 357 -35.43 -11.22 4.73
CA ALA A 357 -34.61 -10.13 5.29
C ALA A 357 -34.49 -10.19 6.82
N GLY A 358 -35.60 -10.45 7.53
CA GLY A 358 -35.59 -10.60 8.98
C GLY A 358 -34.74 -11.79 9.46
N THR A 359 -34.85 -12.93 8.79
CA THR A 359 -34.06 -14.15 9.06
C THR A 359 -32.58 -13.94 8.76
N PHE A 360 -32.27 -13.26 7.66
CA PHE A 360 -30.91 -12.90 7.30
C PHE A 360 -30.28 -12.01 8.36
N LEU A 361 -30.97 -10.95 8.77
CA LEU A 361 -30.52 -10.07 9.85
C LEU A 361 -30.37 -10.83 11.17
N ASP A 362 -31.20 -11.85 11.43
CA ASP A 362 -31.05 -12.72 12.59
C ASP A 362 -29.80 -13.58 12.57
N ARG A 363 -29.29 -13.96 11.40
CA ARG A 363 -28.00 -14.64 11.23
C ARG A 363 -26.82 -13.67 11.37
N MET A 364 -27.01 -12.40 11.03
CA MET A 364 -25.92 -11.41 11.09
C MET A 364 -25.75 -10.81 12.49
N TYR A 365 -26.85 -10.47 13.15
CA TYR A 365 -26.84 -9.77 14.43
C TYR A 365 -27.02 -10.69 15.64
N THR A 366 -26.38 -10.29 16.73
CA THR A 366 -26.40 -11.00 18.02
C THR A 366 -27.78 -11.01 18.70
N ASN A 367 -28.66 -10.06 18.37
CA ASN A 367 -30.04 -9.96 18.85
C ASN A 367 -31.07 -10.26 17.77
N ARG A 368 -32.34 -10.51 18.17
CA ARG A 368 -33.46 -10.74 17.24
C ARG A 368 -33.80 -9.46 16.47
N LEU A 369 -34.08 -9.57 15.18
CA LEU A 369 -34.55 -8.49 14.31
C LEU A 369 -35.79 -8.92 13.51
N SER A 370 -35.99 -10.22 13.27
CA SER A 370 -37.19 -10.76 12.60
C SER A 370 -38.51 -10.45 13.34
N ASP A 371 -38.48 -10.38 14.67
CA ASP A 371 -39.63 -10.08 15.54
C ASP A 371 -39.87 -8.58 15.76
N LEU A 372 -39.10 -7.71 15.10
CA LEU A 372 -39.27 -6.27 15.20
C LEU A 372 -40.59 -5.89 14.51
N GLY A 373 -41.49 -5.20 15.21
CA GLY A 373 -42.73 -4.71 14.58
C GLY A 373 -42.43 -3.67 13.49
N VAL A 374 -43.30 -3.57 12.47
CA VAL A 374 -43.21 -2.49 11.47
C VAL A 374 -43.28 -1.13 12.17
N GLY A 375 -42.42 -0.21 11.75
CA GLY A 375 -42.25 1.10 12.39
C GLY A 375 -41.48 1.05 13.71
N ARG A 376 -40.95 -0.10 14.14
CA ARG A 376 -40.08 -0.16 15.33
C ARG A 376 -38.62 -0.08 14.95
N VAL A 377 -37.83 0.47 15.87
CA VAL A 377 -36.38 0.60 15.77
C VAL A 377 -35.73 -0.27 16.84
N ARG A 378 -34.59 -0.89 16.53
CA ARG A 378 -33.80 -1.65 17.48
C ARG A 378 -32.32 -1.44 17.26
N TYR A 379 -31.58 -1.25 18.34
CA TYR A 379 -30.11 -1.24 18.30
C TYR A 379 -29.59 -2.67 18.11
N GLY A 380 -28.57 -2.84 17.27
CA GLY A 380 -27.96 -4.13 16.96
C GLY A 380 -26.43 -4.04 17.00
N VAL A 381 -25.80 -5.12 17.46
CA VAL A 381 -24.34 -5.30 17.42
C VAL A 381 -24.00 -6.42 16.44
N LEU A 382 -23.17 -6.07 15.46
CA LEU A 382 -22.72 -6.97 14.40
C LEU A 382 -21.40 -7.64 14.80
N GLY A 383 -21.40 -8.97 14.76
CA GLY A 383 -20.23 -9.80 15.10
C GLY A 383 -19.55 -10.41 13.88
N ASN A 384 -18.27 -10.76 14.03
CA ASN A 384 -17.64 -11.75 13.15
C ASN A 384 -17.78 -13.18 13.69
N ASP A 385 -17.26 -14.15 12.94
CA ASP A 385 -17.19 -15.56 13.31
C ASP A 385 -16.47 -15.84 14.64
N ALA A 386 -15.51 -14.98 15.02
CA ALA A 386 -14.83 -15.02 16.31
C ALA A 386 -15.61 -14.34 17.46
N GLY A 387 -16.86 -13.91 17.24
CA GLY A 387 -17.70 -13.26 18.25
C GLY A 387 -17.20 -11.86 18.65
N ARG A 388 -16.44 -11.21 17.77
CA ARG A 388 -15.88 -9.86 18.00
C ARG A 388 -16.78 -8.80 17.38
N ILE A 389 -16.92 -7.68 18.06
CA ILE A 389 -17.73 -6.54 17.58
C ILE A 389 -17.04 -5.95 16.36
N THR A 390 -17.75 -5.93 15.24
CA THR A 390 -17.25 -5.39 13.97
C THR A 390 -17.90 -4.06 13.62
N ASP A 391 -19.19 -3.91 13.92
CA ASP A 391 -19.96 -2.69 13.72
C ASP A 391 -21.20 -2.70 14.62
N ASP A 392 -21.90 -1.58 14.68
CA ASP A 392 -23.14 -1.40 15.42
C ASP A 392 -24.04 -0.36 14.73
N GLY A 393 -25.30 -0.34 15.15
CA GLY A 393 -26.22 0.69 14.68
C GLY A 393 -27.67 0.41 15.03
N THR A 394 -28.54 1.23 14.47
CA THR A 394 -30.00 1.10 14.62
C THR A 394 -30.63 0.53 13.36
N ILE A 395 -31.58 -0.37 13.55
CA ILE A 395 -32.30 -1.05 12.49
C ILE A 395 -33.77 -0.65 12.63
N CYS A 396 -34.34 -0.05 11.59
CA CYS A 396 -35.76 0.27 11.51
C CYS A 396 -36.44 -0.70 10.55
N ARG A 397 -37.51 -1.37 10.99
CA ARG A 397 -38.36 -2.16 10.09
C ARG A 397 -39.34 -1.20 9.42
N VAL A 398 -39.14 -0.93 8.14
CA VAL A 398 -39.86 0.09 7.38
C VAL A 398 -41.23 -0.42 6.94
N ASP A 399 -41.29 -1.69 6.52
CA ASP A 399 -42.49 -2.43 6.18
C ASP A 399 -42.28 -3.93 6.50
N ASP A 400 -43.18 -4.80 6.07
CA ASP A 400 -43.12 -6.22 6.41
C ASP A 400 -41.80 -6.88 5.96
N ASP A 401 -41.22 -6.47 4.84
CA ASP A 401 -40.06 -7.15 4.24
C ASP A 401 -38.82 -6.25 4.12
N THR A 402 -38.88 -4.99 4.55
CA THR A 402 -37.81 -4.00 4.36
C THR A 402 -37.29 -3.45 5.68
N PHE A 403 -35.97 -3.47 5.83
CA PHE A 403 -35.26 -2.90 6.98
C PHE A 403 -34.27 -1.82 6.51
N LEU A 404 -34.28 -0.67 7.16
CA LEU A 404 -33.18 0.30 7.05
C LEU A 404 -32.19 0.00 8.18
N VAL A 405 -31.02 -0.51 7.81
CA VAL A 405 -29.90 -0.78 8.71
C VAL A 405 -28.95 0.41 8.68
N THR A 406 -28.76 1.05 9.83
CA THR A 406 -27.69 2.04 10.00
C THR A 406 -26.42 1.37 10.52
N THR A 407 -25.27 1.88 10.10
CA THR A 407 -23.94 1.40 10.51
C THR A 407 -23.08 2.58 10.95
N THR A 408 -21.93 2.31 11.55
CA THR A 408 -20.95 3.39 11.78
C THR A 408 -20.52 4.05 10.46
N SER A 409 -20.08 5.31 10.53
CA SER A 409 -19.75 6.08 9.31
C SER A 409 -18.61 5.49 8.48
N THR A 410 -17.68 4.78 9.12
CA THR A 410 -16.56 4.10 8.45
C THR A 410 -16.84 2.63 8.16
N GLY A 411 -17.87 2.05 8.78
CA GLY A 411 -18.25 0.65 8.62
C GLY A 411 -19.14 0.36 7.41
N ALA A 412 -19.80 1.38 6.82
CA ALA A 412 -20.79 1.22 5.75
C ALA A 412 -20.35 0.26 4.63
N ASP A 413 -19.21 0.56 3.99
CA ASP A 413 -18.66 -0.24 2.88
C ASP A 413 -18.27 -1.66 3.34
N ALA A 414 -17.86 -1.84 4.60
CA ALA A 414 -17.47 -3.14 5.14
C ALA A 414 -18.70 -4.00 5.47
N VAL A 415 -19.75 -3.40 6.04
CA VAL A 415 -21.00 -4.10 6.39
C VAL A 415 -21.75 -4.52 5.13
N GLU A 416 -21.85 -3.65 4.11
CA GLU A 416 -22.46 -4.01 2.82
C GLU A 416 -21.75 -5.22 2.21
N ARG A 417 -20.41 -5.17 2.11
CA ARG A 417 -19.62 -6.28 1.58
C ARG A 417 -19.77 -7.55 2.38
N TRP A 418 -19.88 -7.43 3.70
CA TRP A 418 -20.08 -8.57 4.60
C TRP A 418 -21.46 -9.20 4.35
N PHE A 419 -22.50 -8.39 4.17
CA PHE A 419 -23.84 -8.88 3.88
C PHE A 419 -23.86 -9.58 2.51
N THR A 420 -23.35 -8.92 1.47
CA THR A 420 -23.30 -9.45 0.10
C THR A 420 -22.47 -10.73 0.01
N TRP A 421 -21.36 -10.84 0.78
CA TRP A 421 -20.55 -12.06 0.85
C TRP A 421 -21.36 -13.27 1.36
N TRP A 422 -22.13 -13.10 2.43
CA TRP A 422 -22.91 -14.19 3.00
C TRP A 422 -24.14 -14.53 2.17
N LEU A 423 -24.78 -13.55 1.54
CA LEU A 423 -25.88 -13.81 0.61
C LEU A 423 -25.44 -14.63 -0.62
N ALA A 424 -24.21 -14.43 -1.10
CA ALA A 424 -23.64 -15.25 -2.18
C ALA A 424 -23.50 -16.75 -1.81
N ALA A 425 -23.47 -17.08 -0.51
CA ALA A 425 -23.35 -18.44 -0.02
C ALA A 425 -24.66 -19.03 0.53
N TRP A 426 -25.56 -18.20 1.04
CA TRP A 426 -26.78 -18.64 1.73
C TRP A 426 -28.02 -18.75 0.84
N GLU A 427 -27.96 -18.26 -0.41
CA GLU A 427 -29.04 -18.36 -1.41
C GLU A 427 -30.41 -17.89 -0.86
N MET A 428 -30.41 -16.87 0.00
CA MET A 428 -31.62 -16.29 0.60
C MET A 428 -32.25 -15.26 -0.34
N GLU A 429 -33.57 -15.11 -0.28
CA GLU A 429 -34.30 -14.09 -1.03
C GLU A 429 -34.19 -12.72 -0.34
N VAL A 430 -33.01 -12.10 -0.44
CA VAL A 430 -32.70 -10.80 0.16
C VAL A 430 -31.90 -9.94 -0.81
N ASP A 431 -32.36 -8.71 -1.00
CA ASP A 431 -31.66 -7.63 -1.69
C ASP A 431 -31.02 -6.68 -0.67
N VAL A 432 -29.77 -6.30 -0.93
CA VAL A 432 -29.00 -5.34 -0.13
C VAL A 432 -28.68 -4.14 -1.00
N THR A 433 -29.13 -2.95 -0.59
CA THR A 433 -28.89 -1.69 -1.31
C THR A 433 -28.27 -0.66 -0.39
N ASP A 434 -27.03 -0.26 -0.66
CA ASP A 434 -26.41 0.87 0.03
C ASP A 434 -27.01 2.20 -0.46
N VAL A 435 -27.74 2.87 0.43
CA VAL A 435 -28.37 4.18 0.21
C VAL A 435 -27.68 5.30 1.00
N THR A 436 -26.47 5.05 1.52
CA THR A 436 -25.68 5.99 2.33
C THR A 436 -25.52 7.36 1.66
N GLN A 437 -25.25 7.39 0.36
CA GLN A 437 -25.10 8.65 -0.39
C GLN A 437 -26.43 9.24 -0.88
N GLY A 438 -27.47 8.42 -0.97
CA GLY A 438 -28.80 8.85 -1.41
C GLY A 438 -29.58 9.62 -0.34
N LEU A 439 -29.25 9.39 0.94
CA LEU A 439 -29.95 9.96 2.09
C LEU A 439 -29.03 10.82 2.96
N CYS A 440 -29.49 12.04 3.26
CA CYS A 440 -28.98 12.79 4.40
C CYS A 440 -29.68 12.35 5.69
N ALA A 441 -29.02 12.60 6.82
CA ALA A 441 -29.63 12.41 8.13
C ALA A 441 -29.18 13.50 9.11
N VAL A 442 -30.12 14.00 9.91
CA VAL A 442 -29.85 14.95 10.98
C VAL A 442 -30.46 14.42 12.27
N ASN A 443 -29.77 14.60 13.39
CA ASN A 443 -30.34 14.32 14.70
C ASN A 443 -30.67 15.64 15.39
N VAL A 444 -31.95 15.83 15.72
CA VAL A 444 -32.48 16.96 16.49
C VAL A 444 -32.76 16.45 17.89
N ALA A 445 -31.98 16.91 18.87
CA ALA A 445 -32.01 16.38 20.24
C ALA A 445 -32.13 17.49 21.28
N GLY A 446 -32.83 17.20 22.38
CA GLY A 446 -33.02 18.09 23.52
C GLY A 446 -34.48 18.16 23.98
N PRO A 447 -34.74 18.72 25.17
CA PRO A 447 -36.08 18.74 25.78
C PRO A 447 -37.14 19.45 24.92
N LYS A 448 -36.74 20.37 24.03
CA LYS A 448 -37.63 21.13 23.15
C LYS A 448 -37.69 20.59 21.71
N ALA A 449 -37.05 19.45 21.41
CA ALA A 449 -36.96 18.90 20.06
C ALA A 449 -38.33 18.57 19.46
N ARG A 450 -39.24 17.99 20.26
CA ARG A 450 -40.63 17.69 19.86
C ARG A 450 -41.38 18.96 19.47
N ASP A 451 -41.32 19.99 20.32
CA ASP A 451 -42.02 21.26 20.11
C ASP A 451 -41.59 21.94 18.80
N LEU A 452 -40.31 21.85 18.44
CA LEU A 452 -39.82 22.30 17.14
C LEU A 452 -40.42 21.49 16.00
N LEU A 453 -40.38 20.16 16.07
CA LEU A 453 -40.87 19.31 14.99
C LEU A 453 -42.39 19.45 14.76
N VAL A 454 -43.18 19.66 15.82
CA VAL A 454 -44.63 19.92 15.71
C VAL A 454 -44.92 21.18 14.86
N LYS A 455 -44.03 22.17 14.81
CA LYS A 455 -44.17 23.32 13.88
C LYS A 455 -44.01 22.93 12.40
N LEU A 456 -43.41 21.79 12.11
CA LEU A 456 -42.91 21.40 10.80
C LEU A 456 -43.56 20.14 10.21
N THR A 457 -44.42 19.45 10.97
CA THR A 457 -45.12 18.24 10.54
C THR A 457 -46.55 18.23 11.03
N ASP A 458 -47.44 17.63 10.24
CA ASP A 458 -48.83 17.37 10.64
C ASP A 458 -48.97 16.03 11.41
N ALA A 459 -47.88 15.27 11.56
CA ALA A 459 -47.87 14.00 12.28
C ALA A 459 -48.01 14.18 13.80
N ASP A 460 -48.68 13.24 14.46
CA ASP A 460 -48.80 13.21 15.92
C ASP A 460 -47.48 12.72 16.55
N LEU A 461 -46.78 13.65 17.22
CA LEU A 461 -45.49 13.38 17.89
C LEU A 461 -45.63 13.21 19.41
N THR A 462 -46.85 13.03 19.93
CA THR A 462 -47.08 12.72 21.34
C THR A 462 -46.39 11.41 21.73
N THR A 463 -46.04 11.25 23.01
CA THR A 463 -45.33 10.05 23.48
C THR A 463 -46.11 8.75 23.25
N ASP A 464 -47.44 8.81 23.24
CA ASP A 464 -48.30 7.65 22.97
C ASP A 464 -48.35 7.31 21.48
N ALA A 465 -48.37 8.32 20.59
CA ALA A 465 -48.42 8.12 19.14
C ALA A 465 -47.04 7.83 18.52
N PHE A 466 -45.97 8.36 19.12
CA PHE A 466 -44.59 8.19 18.69
C PHE A 466 -43.69 7.82 19.89
N PRO A 467 -43.81 6.60 20.43
CA PRO A 467 -43.05 6.16 21.60
C PRO A 467 -41.55 6.03 21.30
N TYR A 468 -40.74 5.87 22.36
CA TYR A 468 -39.31 5.63 22.19
C TYR A 468 -39.03 4.35 21.36
N LEU A 469 -37.99 4.39 20.52
CA LEU A 469 -37.63 3.34 19.55
C LEU A 469 -38.73 3.06 18.50
N ASP A 470 -39.48 4.09 18.13
CA ASP A 470 -40.40 4.07 17.00
C ASP A 470 -39.76 4.78 15.79
N GLY A 471 -40.29 4.51 14.61
CA GLY A 471 -39.83 4.98 13.32
C GLY A 471 -41.03 5.17 12.40
N GLN A 472 -41.22 6.37 11.87
CA GLN A 472 -42.39 6.71 11.08
C GLN A 472 -41.99 7.44 9.80
N GLN A 473 -42.66 7.08 8.69
CA GLN A 473 -42.56 7.83 7.45
C GLN A 473 -43.50 9.03 7.51
N ILE A 474 -42.95 10.22 7.70
CA ILE A 474 -43.70 11.48 7.87
C ILE A 474 -43.08 12.60 7.03
N ARG A 475 -43.79 13.72 6.87
CA ARG A 475 -43.25 14.90 6.16
C ARG A 475 -42.75 15.93 7.17
N VAL A 476 -41.50 16.35 7.06
CA VAL A 476 -40.93 17.44 7.86
C VAL A 476 -40.60 18.61 6.94
N ALA A 477 -41.20 19.77 7.19
CA ALA A 477 -41.11 20.95 6.33
C ALA A 477 -41.45 20.65 4.85
N GLY A 478 -42.39 19.73 4.62
CA GLY A 478 -42.80 19.26 3.29
C GLY A 478 -41.89 18.21 2.64
N VAL A 479 -40.77 17.84 3.26
CA VAL A 479 -39.85 16.80 2.75
C VAL A 479 -40.28 15.43 3.27
N PRO A 480 -40.38 14.39 2.42
CA PRO A 480 -40.64 13.04 2.90
C PRO A 480 -39.42 12.51 3.68
N CYS A 481 -39.65 12.09 4.92
CA CYS A 481 -38.61 11.63 5.82
C CYS A 481 -38.99 10.30 6.47
N LEU A 482 -37.99 9.46 6.74
CA LEU A 482 -38.10 8.45 7.80
C LEU A 482 -37.55 9.09 9.07
N VAL A 483 -38.42 9.30 10.05
CA VAL A 483 -38.05 9.86 11.35
C VAL A 483 -37.99 8.74 12.36
N MET A 484 -36.89 8.63 13.09
CA MET A 484 -36.67 7.64 14.15
C MET A 484 -36.50 8.35 15.49
N ARG A 485 -37.28 7.93 16.49
CA ARG A 485 -37.15 8.45 17.86
C ARG A 485 -36.11 7.63 18.62
N ILE A 486 -34.85 8.05 18.49
CA ILE A 486 -33.65 7.40 19.05
C ILE A 486 -32.75 8.42 19.75
N GLY A 487 -31.92 7.97 20.69
CA GLY A 487 -31.11 8.89 21.50
C GLY A 487 -29.70 8.38 21.80
N PHE A 488 -28.73 8.72 20.95
CA PHE A 488 -27.30 8.47 21.23
C PHE A 488 -26.71 9.46 22.24
N VAL A 489 -27.28 10.67 22.33
CA VAL A 489 -26.82 11.78 23.18
C VAL A 489 -27.57 11.90 24.51
N GLY A 490 -28.43 10.93 24.84
CA GLY A 490 -29.06 10.84 26.17
C GLY A 490 -30.30 11.71 26.42
N GLU A 491 -30.69 12.55 25.47
CA GLU A 491 -31.90 13.38 25.51
C GLU A 491 -32.98 12.83 24.57
N LEU A 492 -34.19 13.39 24.65
CA LEU A 492 -35.22 13.21 23.62
C LEU A 492 -34.62 13.59 22.25
N GLY A 493 -34.66 12.66 21.30
CA GLY A 493 -34.01 12.82 20.01
C GLY A 493 -34.82 12.24 18.86
N TYR A 494 -34.75 12.93 17.73
CA TYR A 494 -35.32 12.49 16.47
C TYR A 494 -34.22 12.49 15.40
N GLU A 495 -33.87 11.31 14.91
CA GLU A 495 -33.01 11.14 13.75
C GLU A 495 -33.87 11.13 12.49
N ILE A 496 -33.66 12.11 11.62
CA ILE A 496 -34.50 12.40 10.46
C ILE A 496 -33.69 12.03 9.22
N HIS A 497 -34.10 10.98 8.50
CA HIS A 497 -33.50 10.53 7.25
C HIS A 497 -34.32 11.03 6.06
N PHE A 498 -33.66 11.62 5.06
CA PHE A 498 -34.34 12.30 3.96
C PHE A 498 -33.46 12.37 2.70
N PRO A 499 -34.04 12.59 1.50
CA PRO A 499 -33.27 12.68 0.26
C PRO A 499 -32.14 13.71 0.33
N ALA A 500 -30.93 13.30 -0.08
CA ALA A 500 -29.73 14.11 0.09
C ALA A 500 -29.79 15.49 -0.61
N ASN A 501 -30.52 15.59 -1.72
CA ASN A 501 -30.75 16.85 -2.43
C ASN A 501 -31.53 17.90 -1.61
N CYS A 502 -32.20 17.49 -0.53
CA CYS A 502 -32.90 18.37 0.41
C CYS A 502 -32.04 18.77 1.63
N GLY A 503 -30.78 18.29 1.69
CA GLY A 503 -29.82 18.48 2.79
C GLY A 503 -29.82 19.88 3.39
N GLN A 504 -29.40 20.85 2.58
CA GLN A 504 -29.27 22.24 3.02
C GLN A 504 -30.62 22.87 3.40
N TYR A 505 -31.68 22.63 2.62
CA TYR A 505 -33.01 23.19 2.89
C TYR A 505 -33.54 22.76 4.26
N LEU A 506 -33.49 21.47 4.57
CA LEU A 506 -34.03 20.97 5.83
C LEU A 506 -33.19 21.45 7.03
N TRP A 507 -31.86 21.47 6.88
CA TRP A 507 -30.95 21.99 7.89
C TRP A 507 -31.23 23.46 8.22
N ASP A 508 -31.34 24.32 7.21
CA ASP A 508 -31.62 25.74 7.39
C ASP A 508 -33.02 25.96 7.98
N THR A 509 -34.03 25.23 7.51
CA THR A 509 -35.40 25.34 8.02
C THR A 509 -35.48 24.97 9.50
N LEU A 510 -34.80 23.91 9.94
CA LEU A 510 -34.76 23.51 11.35
C LEU A 510 -34.09 24.57 12.22
N LEU A 511 -32.97 25.15 11.77
CA LEU A 511 -32.28 26.23 12.48
C LEU A 511 -33.12 27.49 12.57
N GLU A 512 -33.79 27.89 11.48
CA GLU A 512 -34.64 29.09 11.44
C GLU A 512 -35.85 28.95 12.36
N GLN A 513 -36.52 27.79 12.34
CA GLN A 513 -37.77 27.56 13.07
C GLN A 513 -37.57 27.22 14.55
N GLY A 514 -36.35 26.84 14.92
CA GLY A 514 -35.92 26.64 16.31
C GLY A 514 -35.16 27.82 16.92
N ALA A 515 -34.94 28.91 16.17
CA ALA A 515 -34.13 30.05 16.62
C ALA A 515 -34.70 30.71 17.88
N ASP A 516 -36.02 30.82 17.99
CA ASP A 516 -36.74 31.32 19.17
C ASP A 516 -36.67 30.36 20.37
N MET A 517 -36.27 29.12 20.14
CA MET A 517 -36.20 28.04 21.13
C MET A 517 -34.78 27.73 21.61
N GLY A 518 -33.78 28.44 21.07
CA GLY A 518 -32.37 28.26 21.43
C GLY A 518 -31.65 27.16 20.66
N ILE A 519 -32.15 26.77 19.47
CA ILE A 519 -31.49 25.73 18.66
C ILE A 519 -30.04 26.08 18.33
N ARG A 520 -29.15 25.11 18.48
CA ARG A 520 -27.72 25.26 18.16
C ARG A 520 -27.18 24.07 17.37
N PRO A 521 -26.43 24.30 16.28
CA PRO A 521 -25.70 23.22 15.64
C PRO A 521 -24.56 22.75 16.56
N PHE A 522 -24.32 21.44 16.63
CA PHE A 522 -23.19 20.87 17.37
C PHE A 522 -22.40 19.85 16.54
N GLY A 523 -21.10 19.75 16.84
CA GLY A 523 -20.17 18.86 16.14
C GLY A 523 -19.93 17.50 16.82
N LEU A 524 -18.96 16.77 16.30
CA LEU A 524 -18.52 15.48 16.84
C LEU A 524 -17.99 15.55 18.29
N GLU A 525 -17.33 16.63 18.68
CA GLU A 525 -16.74 16.72 20.01
C GLU A 525 -17.79 16.86 21.12
N PRO A 526 -18.80 17.75 21.02
CA PRO A 526 -19.94 17.71 21.92
C PRO A 526 -20.68 16.37 21.90
N GLN A 527 -20.84 15.74 20.72
CA GLN A 527 -21.44 14.41 20.62
C GLN A 527 -20.66 13.36 21.44
N ARG A 528 -19.32 13.44 21.41
CA ARG A 528 -18.43 12.55 22.19
C ARG A 528 -18.58 12.74 23.70
N ILE A 529 -18.88 13.95 24.17
CA ILE A 529 -19.20 14.22 25.58
C ILE A 529 -20.56 13.59 25.92
N LEU A 530 -21.60 13.94 25.17
CA LEU A 530 -22.99 13.55 25.44
C LEU A 530 -23.20 12.03 25.40
N ARG A 531 -22.61 11.34 24.43
CA ARG A 531 -22.67 9.87 24.36
C ARG A 531 -21.93 9.21 25.53
N LEU A 532 -20.84 9.83 25.99
CA LEU A 532 -20.01 9.30 27.06
C LEU A 532 -20.72 9.44 28.41
N GLU A 533 -21.51 10.49 28.60
CA GLU A 533 -22.41 10.64 29.76
C GLU A 533 -23.44 9.51 29.85
N LYS A 534 -23.81 8.89 28.71
CA LYS A 534 -24.64 7.68 28.65
C LYS A 534 -23.85 6.37 28.66
N ALA A 535 -22.52 6.45 28.76
CA ALA A 535 -21.60 5.31 28.61
C ALA A 535 -21.80 4.53 27.29
N HIS A 536 -22.34 5.17 26.24
CA HIS A 536 -22.45 4.55 24.94
C HIS A 536 -21.07 4.39 24.30
N ILE A 537 -20.82 3.25 23.67
CA ILE A 537 -19.55 2.97 23.00
C ILE A 537 -19.47 3.64 21.62
N ILE A 538 -18.26 3.75 21.10
CA ILE A 538 -17.99 4.00 19.68
C ILE A 538 -17.13 2.84 19.17
N VAL A 539 -17.63 2.10 18.18
CA VAL A 539 -16.87 1.02 17.56
C VAL A 539 -15.56 1.54 16.97
N GLY A 540 -14.46 0.83 17.20
CA GLY A 540 -13.11 1.21 16.77
C GLY A 540 -12.41 2.24 17.68
N GLN A 541 -13.12 2.83 18.65
CA GLN A 541 -12.53 3.66 19.70
C GLN A 541 -12.61 2.94 21.06
N ASP A 542 -13.82 2.56 21.48
CA ASP A 542 -14.04 1.82 22.72
C ASP A 542 -13.94 0.31 22.52
N THR A 543 -14.14 -0.15 21.30
CA THR A 543 -13.93 -1.54 20.89
C THR A 543 -12.75 -1.64 19.91
N ASP A 544 -12.16 -2.82 19.85
CA ASP A 544 -11.14 -3.22 18.89
C ASP A 544 -11.41 -4.65 18.40
N SER A 545 -10.46 -5.22 17.64
CA SER A 545 -10.57 -6.56 17.06
C SER A 545 -10.72 -7.68 18.09
N GLU A 546 -10.44 -7.43 19.38
CA GLU A 546 -10.55 -8.42 20.46
C GLU A 546 -11.78 -8.19 21.36
N SER A 547 -12.55 -7.13 21.11
CA SER A 547 -13.69 -6.78 21.94
C SER A 547 -14.91 -7.64 21.58
N ASN A 548 -15.48 -8.35 22.57
CA ASN A 548 -16.77 -9.04 22.41
C ASN A 548 -17.88 -8.34 23.23
N PRO A 549 -19.17 -8.64 22.98
CA PRO A 549 -20.29 -8.01 23.68
C PRO A 549 -20.27 -8.20 25.21
N TYR A 550 -19.85 -9.36 25.73
CA TYR A 550 -19.82 -9.62 27.18
C TYR A 550 -18.81 -8.73 27.89
N GLU A 551 -17.58 -8.74 27.40
CA GLU A 551 -16.48 -7.95 27.93
C GLU A 551 -16.74 -6.44 27.73
N SER A 552 -17.60 -6.05 26.78
CA SER A 552 -17.99 -4.65 26.51
C SER A 552 -19.24 -4.17 27.27
N GLN A 553 -19.69 -4.88 28.32
CA GLN A 553 -20.93 -4.60 29.08
C GLN A 553 -22.22 -4.60 28.23
N MET A 554 -22.22 -5.31 27.10
CA MET A 554 -23.37 -5.45 26.21
C MET A 554 -23.90 -6.89 26.17
N GLY A 555 -23.63 -7.71 27.20
CA GLY A 555 -24.14 -9.10 27.26
C GLY A 555 -25.66 -9.21 27.09
N TRP A 556 -26.41 -8.17 27.48
CA TRP A 556 -27.86 -8.09 27.32
C TRP A 556 -28.34 -8.17 25.86
N ILE A 557 -27.49 -7.84 24.88
CA ILE A 557 -27.83 -7.85 23.45
C ILE A 557 -27.63 -9.24 22.83
N VAL A 558 -26.84 -10.12 23.45
CA VAL A 558 -26.57 -11.46 22.95
C VAL A 558 -27.77 -12.37 23.24
N LYS A 559 -28.37 -12.94 22.21
CA LYS A 559 -29.51 -13.86 22.31
C LYS A 559 -29.10 -15.25 21.84
N LEU A 560 -28.52 -16.03 22.75
CA LEU A 560 -28.13 -17.43 22.48
C LEU A 560 -29.33 -18.37 22.29
N ASP A 561 -30.51 -17.92 22.71
CA ASP A 561 -31.77 -18.64 22.60
C ASP A 561 -32.45 -18.49 21.23
N LYS A 562 -31.80 -17.84 20.25
CA LYS A 562 -32.30 -17.74 18.88
C LYS A 562 -32.26 -19.09 18.16
N ASP A 563 -33.27 -19.31 17.32
CA ASP A 563 -33.35 -20.48 16.43
C ASP A 563 -32.23 -20.44 15.38
N GLU A 564 -31.94 -19.25 14.83
CA GLU A 564 -30.85 -19.05 13.88
C GLU A 564 -29.48 -19.08 14.58
N ASN A 565 -28.51 -19.75 13.93
CA ASN A 565 -27.12 -19.71 14.34
C ASN A 565 -26.45 -18.44 13.81
N PHE A 566 -26.45 -17.39 14.62
CA PHE A 566 -25.89 -16.11 14.22
C PHE A 566 -24.34 -16.10 14.21
N MET A 567 -23.78 -15.19 13.41
CA MET A 567 -22.35 -15.01 13.25
C MET A 567 -21.66 -14.73 14.59
N GLY A 568 -20.76 -15.63 14.96
CA GLY A 568 -20.01 -15.54 16.22
C GLY A 568 -20.64 -16.23 17.42
N ARG A 569 -21.84 -16.81 17.31
CA ARG A 569 -22.53 -17.51 18.41
C ARG A 569 -21.62 -18.51 19.14
N TRP A 570 -20.99 -19.41 18.39
CA TRP A 570 -20.09 -20.45 18.94
C TRP A 570 -18.94 -19.88 19.78
N ALA A 571 -18.40 -18.72 19.38
CA ALA A 571 -17.33 -18.04 20.08
C ALA A 571 -17.84 -17.33 21.34
N LEU A 572 -19.04 -16.74 21.26
CA LEU A 572 -19.69 -16.10 22.41
C LEU A 572 -20.11 -17.12 23.48
N GLU A 573 -20.62 -18.29 23.11
CA GLU A 573 -20.91 -19.38 24.06
C GLU A 573 -19.65 -19.75 24.87
N ARG A 574 -18.50 -19.88 24.21
CA ARG A 574 -17.21 -20.13 24.88
C ARG A 574 -16.73 -18.97 25.73
N ALA A 575 -16.94 -17.74 25.28
CA ALA A 575 -16.57 -16.56 26.03
C ALA A 575 -17.38 -16.46 27.33
N GLU A 576 -18.67 -16.80 27.29
CA GLU A 576 -19.54 -16.86 28.46
C GLU A 576 -19.09 -17.96 29.43
N GLU A 577 -18.83 -19.18 28.95
CA GLU A 577 -18.35 -20.32 29.76
C GLU A 577 -17.00 -20.04 30.43
N ARG A 578 -16.07 -19.40 29.71
CA ARG A 578 -14.74 -19.06 30.21
C ARG A 578 -14.79 -17.95 31.26
N GLY A 579 -15.76 -17.05 31.15
CA GLY A 579 -15.75 -15.77 31.85
C GLY A 579 -14.85 -14.72 31.19
N MET A 580 -14.96 -13.51 31.73
CA MET A 580 -14.29 -12.31 31.22
C MET A 580 -12.89 -12.18 31.79
N ASN A 581 -11.89 -11.99 30.94
CA ASN A 581 -10.52 -11.66 31.39
C ASN A 581 -10.35 -10.14 31.54
N ASN A 582 -11.01 -9.39 30.67
CA ASN A 582 -11.04 -7.94 30.69
C ASN A 582 -12.49 -7.45 30.61
N MET A 583 -12.72 -6.22 31.04
CA MET A 583 -14.02 -5.56 30.97
C MET A 583 -13.83 -4.10 30.58
N LEU A 584 -14.69 -3.62 29.68
CA LEU A 584 -14.86 -2.19 29.41
C LEU A 584 -15.72 -1.61 30.52
N VAL A 585 -15.17 -0.66 31.29
CA VAL A 585 -15.88 -0.02 32.39
C VAL A 585 -15.95 1.49 32.20
N GLY A 586 -17.02 2.10 32.73
CA GLY A 586 -17.04 3.53 32.97
C GLY A 586 -16.14 3.88 34.15
N PHE A 587 -15.58 5.09 34.15
CA PHE A 587 -14.89 5.63 35.31
C PHE A 587 -15.18 7.12 35.48
N LYS A 588 -15.08 7.60 36.72
CA LYS A 588 -15.16 9.02 37.06
C LYS A 588 -13.94 9.48 37.86
N MET A 589 -13.55 10.74 37.66
CA MET A 589 -12.44 11.40 38.35
C MET A 589 -12.87 12.75 38.90
N SER A 590 -12.91 12.88 40.23
CA SER A 590 -13.36 14.09 40.91
C SER A 590 -12.30 15.18 41.04
N ASN A 591 -11.06 14.91 40.66
CA ASN A 591 -9.93 15.85 40.78
C ASN A 591 -9.83 16.85 39.61
N GLY A 592 -10.78 16.82 38.66
CA GLY A 592 -10.80 17.68 37.49
C GLY A 592 -9.80 17.33 36.39
N VAL A 593 -8.99 16.28 36.57
CA VAL A 593 -8.04 15.81 35.55
C VAL A 593 -8.77 14.94 34.53
N VAL A 594 -8.58 15.25 33.24
CA VAL A 594 -9.04 14.41 32.13
C VAL A 594 -7.82 13.67 31.56
N PRO A 595 -7.76 12.33 31.70
CA PRO A 595 -6.66 11.56 31.12
C PRO A 595 -6.74 11.58 29.59
N VAL A 596 -5.61 11.46 28.92
CA VAL A 596 -5.61 11.28 27.45
C VAL A 596 -6.18 9.91 27.07
N GLU A 597 -6.91 9.87 25.97
CA GLU A 597 -7.31 8.60 25.34
C GLU A 597 -6.05 7.78 25.01
N GLY A 598 -6.01 6.51 25.43
CA GLY A 598 -4.82 5.65 25.38
C GLY A 598 -3.97 5.64 26.65
N ALA A 599 -4.29 6.44 27.68
CA ALA A 599 -3.60 6.37 28.98
C ALA A 599 -3.69 4.97 29.58
N ALA A 600 -2.61 4.52 30.21
CA ALA A 600 -2.52 3.16 30.74
C ALA A 600 -3.26 3.03 32.08
N ILE A 601 -4.07 1.99 32.20
CA ILE A 601 -4.52 1.50 33.52
C ILE A 601 -3.35 0.74 34.13
N VAL A 602 -3.04 1.01 35.40
CA VAL A 602 -1.91 0.41 36.12
C VAL A 602 -2.42 -0.52 37.21
N LEU A 603 -1.82 -1.70 37.28
CA LEU A 603 -1.98 -2.67 38.37
C LEU A 603 -0.59 -3.15 38.78
N ASP A 604 -0.25 -3.04 40.07
CA ASP A 604 1.07 -3.41 40.62
C ASP A 604 2.27 -2.78 39.88
N GLY A 605 2.11 -1.51 39.47
CA GLY A 605 3.14 -0.78 38.72
C GLY A 605 3.30 -1.20 37.26
N LYS A 606 2.46 -2.11 36.74
CA LYS A 606 2.47 -2.59 35.36
C LYS A 606 1.22 -2.12 34.59
N PRO A 607 1.34 -1.83 33.29
CA PRO A 607 0.16 -1.62 32.45
C PRO A 607 -0.72 -2.87 32.42
N ALA A 608 -2.01 -2.68 32.69
CA ALA A 608 -3.00 -3.76 32.77
C ALA A 608 -4.26 -3.49 31.94
N GLY A 609 -4.35 -2.30 31.34
CA GLY A 609 -5.50 -1.87 30.55
C GLY A 609 -5.28 -0.49 29.96
N ARG A 610 -6.32 0.10 29.39
CA ARG A 610 -6.22 1.44 28.77
C ARG A 610 -7.53 2.22 28.85
N VAL A 611 -7.41 3.54 28.97
CA VAL A 611 -8.50 4.50 28.74
C VAL A 611 -8.81 4.52 27.24
N THR A 612 -10.06 4.35 26.84
CA THR A 612 -10.51 4.45 25.45
C THR A 612 -11.11 5.81 25.14
N SER A 613 -11.83 6.37 26.11
CA SER A 613 -12.56 7.63 25.99
C SER A 613 -12.48 8.39 27.31
N ALA A 614 -12.27 9.70 27.27
CA ALA A 614 -12.27 10.53 28.49
C ALA A 614 -12.60 11.98 28.15
N ARG A 615 -13.53 12.59 28.89
CA ARG A 615 -13.92 14.00 28.76
C ARG A 615 -14.31 14.59 30.11
N TYR A 616 -14.23 15.91 30.22
CA TYR A 616 -14.89 16.63 31.31
C TYR A 616 -16.36 16.86 30.96
N SER A 617 -17.28 16.42 31.81
CA SER A 617 -18.70 16.74 31.67
C SER A 617 -19.02 17.93 32.58
N GLU A 618 -19.39 19.06 31.99
CA GLU A 618 -19.88 20.20 32.78
C GLU A 618 -21.22 19.92 33.44
N GLN A 619 -22.05 19.08 32.81
CA GLN A 619 -23.35 18.66 33.34
C GLN A 619 -23.19 17.89 34.66
N LEU A 620 -22.12 17.10 34.78
CA LEU A 620 -21.81 16.31 35.97
C LEU A 620 -20.78 16.98 36.90
N GLY A 621 -20.06 17.99 36.42
CA GLY A 621 -19.03 18.72 37.17
C GLY A 621 -17.73 17.96 37.40
N HIS A 622 -17.49 16.86 36.69
CA HIS A 622 -16.29 16.03 36.83
C HIS A 622 -15.91 15.32 35.54
N ALA A 623 -14.71 14.74 35.50
CA ALA A 623 -14.25 13.96 34.35
C ALA A 623 -14.84 12.55 34.38
N ILE A 624 -15.28 12.10 33.21
CA ILE A 624 -15.84 10.77 32.97
C ILE A 624 -15.09 10.10 31.81
N GLY A 625 -15.10 8.78 31.77
CA GLY A 625 -14.45 8.03 30.70
C GLY A 625 -14.85 6.57 30.63
N LEU A 626 -14.38 5.91 29.58
CA LEU A 626 -14.43 4.46 29.41
C LEU A 626 -12.99 3.92 29.40
N ALA A 627 -12.78 2.75 29.99
CA ALA A 627 -11.50 2.08 30.02
C ALA A 627 -11.64 0.56 29.98
N TRP A 628 -10.74 -0.09 29.25
CA TRP A 628 -10.50 -1.52 29.38
C TRP A 628 -9.67 -1.79 30.63
N VAL A 629 -10.17 -2.63 31.51
CA VAL A 629 -9.50 -3.06 32.75
C VAL A 629 -9.51 -4.59 32.83
N PRO A 630 -8.58 -5.22 33.58
CA PRO A 630 -8.74 -6.61 33.97
C PRO A 630 -10.07 -6.80 34.69
N ALA A 631 -10.77 -7.92 34.44
CA ALA A 631 -12.10 -8.14 35.01
C ALA A 631 -12.11 -8.09 36.56
N SER A 632 -10.98 -8.41 37.21
CA SER A 632 -10.80 -8.30 38.66
C SER A 632 -10.85 -6.85 39.19
N LEU A 633 -10.71 -5.85 38.34
CA LEU A 633 -10.87 -4.42 38.67
C LEU A 633 -12.20 -3.85 38.18
N GLY A 634 -13.07 -4.69 37.59
CA GLY A 634 -14.26 -4.25 36.88
C GLY A 634 -15.49 -4.02 37.76
N GLU A 635 -15.43 -4.28 39.07
CA GLU A 635 -16.60 -4.13 39.96
C GLU A 635 -16.96 -2.65 40.20
N GLU A 636 -18.26 -2.37 40.29
CA GLU A 636 -18.79 -1.03 40.60
C GLU A 636 -18.13 -0.44 41.84
N GLY A 637 -17.69 0.83 41.76
CA GLY A 637 -17.06 1.53 42.87
C GLY A 637 -15.59 1.17 43.12
N THR A 638 -15.01 0.22 42.38
CA THR A 638 -13.58 -0.12 42.47
C THR A 638 -12.71 1.08 42.12
N GLU A 639 -11.65 1.30 42.88
CA GLU A 639 -10.64 2.31 42.56
C GLU A 639 -9.61 1.74 41.58
N ILE A 640 -9.40 2.42 40.46
CA ILE A 640 -8.39 2.08 39.46
C ILE A 640 -7.36 3.21 39.34
N GLU A 641 -6.13 2.84 39.00
CA GLU A 641 -5.03 3.78 38.78
C GLU A 641 -4.81 4.02 37.29
N ILE A 642 -4.82 5.29 36.89
CA ILE A 642 -4.58 5.74 35.52
C ILE A 642 -3.25 6.49 35.49
N LYS A 643 -2.28 5.98 34.75
CA LYS A 643 -1.01 6.66 34.52
C LYS A 643 -1.12 7.57 33.32
N TYR A 644 -0.99 8.87 33.57
CA TYR A 644 -1.05 9.90 32.56
C TYR A 644 0.05 10.94 32.81
N ASP A 645 0.78 11.29 31.75
CA ASP A 645 2.03 12.06 31.81
C ASP A 645 3.06 11.43 32.77
N ARG A 646 3.37 12.08 33.89
CA ARG A 646 4.32 11.61 34.91
C ARG A 646 3.66 11.13 36.19
N ASP A 647 2.35 11.32 36.31
CA ASP A 647 1.60 11.09 37.54
C ASP A 647 0.69 9.86 37.41
N VAL A 648 0.25 9.37 38.58
CA VAL A 648 -0.77 8.34 38.70
C VAL A 648 -1.99 8.97 39.36
N TYR A 649 -3.12 8.89 38.68
CA TYR A 649 -4.39 9.42 39.17
C TYR A 649 -5.34 8.28 39.50
N LYS A 650 -6.16 8.48 40.52
CA LYS A 650 -7.19 7.54 40.94
C LYS A 650 -8.51 7.87 40.26
N ALA A 651 -9.19 6.84 39.77
CA ALA A 651 -10.53 6.92 39.22
C ALA A 651 -11.43 5.86 39.87
N THR A 652 -12.72 6.11 39.92
CA THR A 652 -13.71 5.16 40.47
C THR A 652 -14.49 4.56 39.32
N VAL A 653 -14.57 3.23 39.28
CA VAL A 653 -15.37 2.47 38.32
C VAL A 653 -16.86 2.75 38.50
N VAL A 654 -17.56 2.94 37.38
CA VAL A 654 -19.00 3.19 37.28
C VAL A 654 -19.59 2.32 36.16
N HIS A 655 -20.69 1.65 36.47
CA HIS A 655 -21.51 0.84 35.58
C HIS A 655 -22.71 1.65 35.10
N GLY A 656 -23.09 1.44 33.84
CA GLY A 656 -24.21 2.16 33.23
C GLY A 656 -23.91 3.64 32.95
N ALA A 657 -24.98 4.41 32.72
CA ALA A 657 -24.89 5.81 32.35
C ALA A 657 -24.54 6.70 33.56
N PHE A 658 -23.65 7.68 33.36
CA PHE A 658 -23.31 8.69 34.35
C PHE A 658 -24.40 9.76 34.51
N TYR A 659 -25.16 10.00 33.44
CA TYR A 659 -26.25 10.97 33.37
C TYR A 659 -27.57 10.28 33.04
N ASP A 660 -28.63 10.60 33.81
CA ASP A 660 -29.99 10.05 33.62
C ASP A 660 -29.99 8.51 33.47
N PRO A 661 -29.51 7.75 34.47
CA PRO A 661 -29.38 6.29 34.37
C PRO A 661 -30.73 5.58 34.11
N ASP A 662 -31.83 6.16 34.59
CA ASP A 662 -33.19 5.64 34.41
C ASP A 662 -33.79 6.00 33.03
N GLN A 663 -33.07 6.78 32.22
CA GLN A 663 -33.45 7.20 30.85
C GLN A 663 -34.76 7.98 30.79
N GLU A 664 -35.10 8.74 31.85
CA GLU A 664 -36.36 9.47 31.94
C GLU A 664 -36.45 10.55 30.85
N ARG A 665 -35.35 11.26 30.59
CA ARG A 665 -35.33 12.39 29.63
C ARG A 665 -35.48 11.94 28.19
N LEU A 666 -34.86 10.82 27.86
CA LEU A 666 -34.93 10.21 26.54
C LEU A 666 -36.32 9.60 26.26
N ARG A 667 -37.05 9.22 27.30
CA ARG A 667 -38.43 8.67 27.21
C ARG A 667 -39.54 9.72 27.39
N ALA A 668 -39.22 10.95 27.80
CA ALA A 668 -40.16 12.05 28.05
C ALA A 668 -41.02 12.47 26.84
#